data_AF-A0A4Q7Q1B6-F1
#
_entry.id   AF-A0A4Q7Q1B6-F1
#
_cell.length_a   1.000
_cell.length_b   1.000
_cell.length_c   1.000
_cell.angle_alpha   90.00
_cell.angle_beta   90.00
_cell.angle_gamma   90.00
#
_symmetry.space_group_name_H-M   'P 1'
#
loop_
_entity.id
_entity.type
_entity.pdbx_description
1 polymer ?
#
loop_
_entity_poly.entity_id
_entity_poly.type
_entity_poly.pdbx_seq_one_letter_code
_entity_poly.pdbx_strand_id
1 'polypeptide(L)'
;MDSLRYGILGPLRLVHVPGQPLKAAKPRQLLATLLLHPNRFVSTDLIADALWENTPPRSATANIRTYVRALRGVLQDAGLPAPIDTSAAGYSIEVGVDELDASLFESLLAEGGHLRDQGDGRQAMQVLSRAYSLWRGRPLEDLPMPAAWEGSIGRLEAQHRGLVDSLLDLRLEYGDATGAAVLLSARLTEDPYDEQLWRRLVDALVAAGRVGEARAAYAKAVQTLADELDIKPGPELEAAGARAENGRSANWPNPGIPADRTADRPGPTAQPGPMAAPELTDPLRPPSQLPLDLADFSGRQELLEQLRDLVCGRDPVRPPIAVISGAPGTGKTSLAVRLGHLVREYFPDGQIYLDMHGATHPRDPAAALTDLLLSLNLPDYAIPTDPERRSAMLRSELASRRVLIILDDVATAGQVTPLMPGTGASAVVATSRNRLMDLAGADSTPLDTFDDREAALLLSSVAGDGRIDPSSPEAEEILAACANLPLAIRIVGSRLAQRPDLSARELARRLRDEASRLDELSIGELAVRSSADLSYGALSPEEARLYRLIGHFAVGVFSARALEAVASPAAVRRSLDRLIEVNLVRISSVDQRGTARYRVHDLLRLHALGVGDDEQKAQAVRDVEAVVDAILNKIRRANNGLSFEYFGVLEHTGPLTEPDPSPFTETDAIAWFDSERSTFVPAIRAAAQNGLHEHAWRIAAAWGPYLDLRAGFDDWNGSHQQGLLSAIACGDRRGEAIMHRNLGQLAVYQDDWETARRHFDAAAQAFAEVGDRLGEGVAAVGLGTWLRERGERDKGLKQYEKAIEAFVEDGNANAEALARTAAANIYMVRGDLVTSRGLLAQAFLIAVRRADAHREAKVRRRIADLRVHQGRHDEAVRQLRKALAIFDGMGDDHCAAYTRALLGQALMERGEVAAARKILLDAIDIGHRLGDRSVEGEAAQHLGELYLSTGSLDNARRTLERAARVWQQAGNDEAAAECRRLLAGFEAGAAAG
;
A
#
# COMPACT_ATOMS: atom_id res chain seq x y z
N MET A 1 31.91 -6.15 -4.84
CA MET A 1 31.12 -7.07 -3.98
C MET A 1 30.34 -8.07 -4.82
N ASP A 2 30.44 -8.01 -6.15
CA ASP A 2 29.70 -8.84 -7.12
C ASP A 2 30.03 -10.35 -7.08
N SER A 3 31.06 -10.74 -6.32
CA SER A 3 31.39 -12.14 -6.03
C SER A 3 30.70 -12.70 -4.77
N LEU A 4 30.14 -11.85 -3.91
CA LEU A 4 29.54 -12.25 -2.63
C LEU A 4 28.20 -12.95 -2.89
N ARG A 5 28.11 -14.23 -2.51
CA ARG A 5 26.97 -15.11 -2.79
C ARG A 5 26.22 -15.51 -1.53
N TYR A 6 26.92 -15.63 -0.41
CA TYR A 6 26.40 -16.08 0.88
C TYR A 6 26.63 -15.02 1.96
N GLY A 7 25.58 -14.76 2.74
CA GLY A 7 25.61 -13.84 3.85
C GLY A 7 25.20 -14.47 5.18
N ILE A 8 26.12 -14.53 6.15
CA ILE A 8 25.88 -15.05 7.50
C ILE A 8 26.22 -14.05 8.62
N LEU A 9 26.86 -12.91 8.33
CA LEU A 9 27.14 -11.83 9.29
C LEU A 9 25.91 -10.92 9.49
N GLY A 10 24.79 -11.53 9.86
CA GLY A 10 23.44 -10.97 9.95
C GLY A 10 22.42 -12.05 9.56
N PRO A 11 21.18 -11.71 9.16
CA PRO A 11 20.22 -12.71 8.67
C PRO A 11 20.80 -13.53 7.50
N LEU A 12 20.48 -14.83 7.43
CA LEU A 12 20.93 -15.71 6.35
C LEU A 12 20.43 -15.21 4.99
N ARG A 13 21.35 -14.78 4.12
CA ARG A 13 21.06 -14.26 2.79
C ARG A 13 21.79 -15.02 1.67
N LEU A 14 21.10 -15.15 0.54
CA LEU A 14 21.64 -15.58 -0.75
C LEU A 14 21.59 -14.38 -1.69
N VAL A 15 22.73 -13.75 -1.90
CA VAL A 15 22.85 -12.49 -2.64
C VAL A 15 22.96 -12.85 -4.12
N HIS A 16 21.82 -13.11 -4.79
CA HIS A 16 21.57 -13.12 -6.26
C HIS A 16 20.27 -13.87 -6.68
N VAL A 17 19.29 -14.05 -5.80
CA VAL A 17 18.05 -14.81 -6.14
C VAL A 17 16.81 -13.90 -6.21
N PRO A 18 16.31 -13.56 -7.41
CA PRO A 18 14.97 -13.06 -7.56
C PRO A 18 13.97 -14.24 -7.50
N GLY A 19 13.16 -14.30 -6.45
CA GLY A 19 11.83 -14.93 -6.55
C GLY A 19 11.53 -16.21 -5.75
N GLN A 20 12.49 -16.89 -5.08
CA GLN A 20 12.14 -17.95 -4.11
C GLN A 20 13.12 -18.01 -2.92
N PRO A 21 12.76 -17.50 -1.73
CA PRO A 21 13.54 -17.76 -0.52
C PRO A 21 13.43 -19.25 -0.15
N LEU A 22 14.51 -19.84 0.38
CA LEU A 22 14.43 -21.09 1.13
C LEU A 22 13.45 -20.89 2.29
N LYS A 23 12.17 -21.26 2.13
CA LYS A 23 11.10 -21.02 3.12
C LYS A 23 11.17 -22.00 4.30
N ALA A 24 11.70 -23.19 4.08
CA ALA A 24 11.72 -24.23 5.11
C ALA A 24 12.89 -24.03 6.08
N ALA A 25 12.59 -24.00 7.39
CA ALA A 25 13.56 -23.73 8.45
C ALA A 25 14.73 -24.74 8.49
N LYS A 26 14.47 -26.05 8.30
CA LYS A 26 15.52 -27.09 8.39
C LYS A 26 16.56 -27.04 7.27
N PRO A 27 16.18 -26.88 5.98
CA PRO A 27 17.16 -26.60 4.92
C PRO A 27 17.99 -25.33 5.16
N ARG A 28 17.40 -24.25 5.68
CA ARG A 28 18.13 -23.01 6.02
C ARG A 28 19.17 -23.26 7.13
N GLN A 29 18.77 -23.94 8.21
CA GLN A 29 19.68 -24.31 9.30
C GLN A 29 20.81 -25.25 8.82
N LEU A 30 20.50 -26.19 7.93
CA LEU A 30 21.53 -27.08 7.35
C LEU A 30 22.54 -26.26 6.54
N LEU A 31 22.06 -25.37 5.66
CA LEU A 31 22.93 -24.50 4.87
C LEU A 31 23.78 -23.60 5.75
N ALA A 32 23.20 -22.96 6.77
CA ALA A 32 23.92 -22.15 7.74
C ALA A 32 25.02 -22.94 8.47
N THR A 33 24.74 -24.19 8.86
CA THR A 33 25.72 -25.07 9.49
C THR A 33 26.91 -25.36 8.56
N LEU A 34 26.66 -25.60 7.27
CA LEU A 34 27.74 -25.78 6.30
C LEU A 34 28.53 -24.48 6.08
N LEU A 35 27.87 -23.33 6.03
CA LEU A 35 28.50 -22.02 5.82
C LEU A 35 29.30 -21.52 7.03
N LEU A 36 28.97 -21.97 8.26
CA LEU A 36 29.81 -21.76 9.45
C LEU A 36 31.11 -22.59 9.42
N HIS A 37 31.15 -23.62 8.57
CA HIS A 37 32.30 -24.50 8.35
C HIS A 37 32.66 -24.59 6.86
N PRO A 38 32.96 -23.44 6.21
CA PRO A 38 33.18 -23.40 4.77
C PRO A 38 34.39 -24.24 4.38
N ASN A 39 34.33 -24.92 3.23
CA ASN A 39 35.41 -25.74 2.69
C ASN A 39 35.88 -26.88 3.60
N ARG A 40 35.06 -27.32 4.57
CA ARG A 40 35.33 -28.46 5.47
C ARG A 40 34.15 -29.42 5.49
N PHE A 41 34.44 -30.71 5.67
CA PHE A 41 33.38 -31.70 5.87
C PHE A 41 32.78 -31.58 7.27
N VAL A 42 31.47 -31.39 7.32
CA VAL A 42 30.64 -31.40 8.52
C VAL A 42 29.99 -32.78 8.64
N SER A 43 30.23 -33.45 9.77
CA SER A 43 29.71 -34.79 10.02
C SER A 43 28.17 -34.80 10.07
N THR A 44 27.56 -35.93 9.72
CA THR A 44 26.10 -36.09 9.84
C THR A 44 25.60 -35.93 11.27
N ASP A 45 26.42 -36.24 12.27
CA ASP A 45 26.07 -36.08 13.67
C ASP A 45 26.03 -34.60 14.07
N LEU A 46 27.03 -33.81 13.66
CA LEU A 46 27.04 -32.36 13.89
C LEU A 46 25.90 -31.64 13.15
N ILE A 47 25.57 -32.08 11.93
CA ILE A 47 24.39 -31.59 11.21
C ILE A 47 23.10 -31.99 11.95
N ALA A 48 23.03 -33.21 12.49
CA ALA A 48 21.87 -33.65 13.24
C ALA A 48 21.71 -32.86 14.55
N ASP A 49 22.79 -32.55 15.24
CA ASP A 49 22.79 -31.74 16.46
C ASP A 49 22.36 -30.30 16.16
N ALA A 50 22.84 -29.71 15.07
CA ALA A 50 22.39 -28.37 14.64
C ALA A 50 20.91 -28.33 14.22
N LEU A 51 20.37 -29.43 13.69
CA LEU A 51 18.98 -29.51 13.23
C LEU A 51 18.01 -29.97 14.31
N TRP A 52 18.43 -30.72 15.33
CA TRP A 52 17.50 -31.32 16.30
C TRP A 52 17.96 -31.21 17.76
N GLU A 53 19.04 -30.49 18.08
CA GLU A 53 19.49 -30.15 19.44
C GLU A 53 19.41 -31.34 20.42
N ASN A 54 19.98 -32.48 20.02
CA ASN A 54 20.01 -33.75 20.77
C ASN A 54 18.74 -34.62 20.73
N THR A 55 17.74 -34.32 19.88
CA THR A 55 16.56 -35.17 19.65
C THR A 55 16.39 -35.64 18.20
N PRO A 56 17.43 -36.22 17.55
CA PRO A 56 17.33 -36.62 16.15
C PRO A 56 16.30 -37.75 15.96
N PRO A 57 15.38 -37.64 14.99
CA PRO A 57 14.46 -38.73 14.68
C PRO A 57 15.24 -39.96 14.17
N ARG A 58 14.65 -41.16 14.28
CA ARG A 58 15.25 -42.40 13.71
C ARG A 58 15.54 -42.29 12.20
N SER A 59 14.89 -41.35 11.51
CA SER A 59 15.09 -41.02 10.09
C SER A 59 16.03 -39.84 9.83
N ALA A 60 16.78 -39.34 10.82
CA ALA A 60 17.61 -38.13 10.70
C ALA A 60 18.57 -38.18 9.49
N THR A 61 19.32 -39.27 9.31
CA THR A 61 20.23 -39.44 8.17
C THR A 61 19.50 -39.40 6.82
N ALA A 62 18.29 -39.97 6.76
CA ALA A 62 17.46 -39.94 5.54
C ALA A 62 16.92 -38.53 5.28
N ASN A 63 16.51 -37.81 6.33
CA ASN A 63 16.03 -36.43 6.24
C ASN A 63 17.16 -35.47 5.80
N ILE A 64 18.38 -35.63 6.34
CA ILE A 64 19.55 -34.85 5.92
C ILE A 64 19.80 -35.03 4.41
N ARG A 65 19.77 -36.27 3.89
CA ARG A 65 19.92 -36.53 2.44
C ARG A 65 18.84 -35.81 1.61
N THR A 66 17.60 -35.83 2.09
CA THR A 66 16.48 -35.12 1.45
C THR A 66 16.71 -33.60 1.44
N TYR A 67 17.14 -33.02 2.55
CA TYR A 67 17.41 -31.59 2.65
C TYR A 67 18.61 -31.17 1.80
N VAL A 68 19.69 -31.96 1.78
CA VAL A 68 20.84 -31.72 0.90
C VAL A 68 20.44 -31.77 -0.58
N ARG A 69 19.59 -32.74 -0.97
CA ARG A 69 19.07 -32.81 -2.34
C ARG A 69 18.25 -31.57 -2.69
N ALA A 70 17.39 -31.11 -1.78
CA ALA A 70 16.61 -29.90 -1.98
C ALA A 70 17.50 -28.65 -2.09
N LEU A 71 18.52 -28.53 -1.24
CA LEU A 71 19.47 -27.42 -1.29
C LEU A 71 20.28 -27.39 -2.58
N ARG A 72 20.75 -28.55 -3.07
CA ARG A 72 21.43 -28.62 -4.38
C ARG A 72 20.54 -28.11 -5.51
N GLY A 73 19.26 -28.48 -5.51
CA GLY A 73 18.29 -27.98 -6.48
C GLY A 73 18.12 -26.46 -6.40
N VAL A 74 17.85 -25.93 -5.21
CA VAL A 74 17.64 -24.49 -5.01
C VAL A 74 18.89 -23.67 -5.37
N LEU A 75 20.08 -24.13 -5.02
CA LEU A 75 21.33 -23.43 -5.33
C LEU A 75 21.65 -23.49 -6.83
N GLN A 76 21.37 -24.62 -7.49
CA GLN A 76 21.51 -24.76 -8.94
C GLN A 76 20.53 -23.88 -9.70
N ASP A 77 19.26 -23.86 -9.31
CA ASP A 77 18.21 -23.01 -9.91
C ASP A 77 18.53 -21.51 -9.73
N ALA A 78 19.20 -21.17 -8.62
CA ALA A 78 19.66 -19.83 -8.32
C ALA A 78 20.92 -19.41 -9.11
N GLY A 79 21.50 -20.28 -9.94
CA GLY A 79 22.74 -19.99 -10.68
C GLY A 79 23.96 -19.79 -9.76
N LEU A 80 23.86 -20.19 -8.49
CA LEU A 80 24.96 -20.15 -7.53
C LEU A 80 25.77 -21.45 -7.70
N PRO A 81 27.08 -21.39 -7.99
CA PRO A 81 27.89 -22.60 -7.99
C PRO A 81 28.03 -23.06 -6.55
N ALA A 82 27.31 -24.13 -6.21
CA ALA A 82 27.37 -24.74 -4.89
C ALA A 82 27.59 -26.25 -5.03
N PRO A 83 28.84 -26.72 -5.15
CA PRO A 83 29.13 -28.14 -5.03
C PRO A 83 29.04 -28.48 -3.53
N ILE A 84 27.82 -28.78 -3.06
CA ILE A 84 27.69 -29.50 -1.79
C ILE A 84 28.22 -30.89 -2.07
N ASP A 85 29.40 -31.22 -1.58
CA ASP A 85 29.99 -32.54 -1.76
C ASP A 85 29.51 -33.52 -0.69
N THR A 86 29.53 -34.80 -1.05
CA THR A 86 29.16 -35.89 -0.14
C THR A 86 30.32 -36.86 -0.05
N SER A 87 30.78 -37.13 1.17
CA SER A 87 31.80 -38.13 1.44
C SER A 87 31.40 -39.01 2.63
N ALA A 88 32.20 -40.03 2.94
CA ALA A 88 32.01 -40.82 4.15
C ALA A 88 32.15 -39.98 5.45
N ALA A 89 32.82 -38.82 5.37
CA ALA A 89 33.02 -37.90 6.49
C ALA A 89 31.83 -36.92 6.70
N GLY A 90 30.85 -36.89 5.79
CA GLY A 90 29.67 -36.02 5.88
C GLY A 90 29.49 -35.15 4.64
N TYR A 91 29.12 -33.89 4.83
CA TYR A 91 28.84 -32.93 3.76
C TYR A 91 29.73 -31.69 3.89
N SER A 92 30.22 -31.16 2.77
CA SER A 92 30.94 -29.89 2.72
C SER A 92 30.29 -28.97 1.70
N ILE A 93 30.44 -27.66 1.88
CA ILE A 93 30.12 -26.67 0.85
C ILE A 93 31.42 -25.99 0.43
N GLU A 94 31.69 -25.98 -0.87
CA GLU A 94 32.82 -25.23 -1.43
C GLU A 94 32.39 -23.79 -1.66
N VAL A 95 33.14 -22.84 -1.10
CA VAL A 95 32.93 -21.40 -1.24
C VAL A 95 34.27 -20.67 -1.33
N GLY A 96 34.39 -19.77 -2.29
CA GLY A 96 35.53 -18.85 -2.40
C GLY A 96 35.59 -17.87 -1.23
N VAL A 97 36.77 -17.33 -0.95
CA VAL A 97 36.97 -16.34 0.13
C VAL A 97 36.08 -15.11 -0.07
N ASP A 98 35.92 -14.64 -1.31
CA ASP A 98 35.07 -13.49 -1.63
C ASP A 98 33.58 -13.83 -1.80
N GLU A 99 33.19 -15.11 -1.66
CA GLU A 99 31.82 -15.59 -1.88
C GLU A 99 31.00 -15.68 -0.59
N LEU A 100 31.67 -15.78 0.56
CA LEU A 100 31.05 -15.81 1.89
C LEU A 100 31.52 -14.60 2.71
N ASP A 101 30.58 -13.84 3.28
CA ASP A 101 30.89 -12.60 4.01
C ASP A 101 31.77 -12.84 5.24
N ALA A 102 31.58 -13.94 5.96
CA ALA A 102 32.43 -14.33 7.07
C ALA A 102 33.89 -14.64 6.65
N SER A 103 34.09 -15.33 5.52
CA SER A 103 35.44 -15.61 4.99
C SER A 103 36.13 -14.33 4.51
N LEU A 104 35.40 -13.48 3.80
CA LEU A 104 35.91 -12.19 3.35
C LEU A 104 36.25 -11.28 4.53
N PHE A 105 35.41 -11.27 5.57
CA PHE A 105 35.65 -10.55 6.81
C PHE A 105 36.95 -11.00 7.49
N GLU A 106 37.16 -12.31 7.68
CA GLU A 106 38.39 -12.84 8.28
C GLU A 106 39.63 -12.49 7.43
N SER A 107 39.52 -12.52 6.09
CA SER A 107 40.60 -12.12 5.17
C SER A 107 40.94 -10.63 5.27
N LEU A 108 39.93 -9.76 5.29
CA LEU A 108 40.14 -8.30 5.41
C LEU A 108 40.69 -7.93 6.80
N LEU A 109 40.31 -8.66 7.85
CA LEU A 109 40.86 -8.44 9.20
C LEU A 109 42.36 -8.77 9.24
N ALA A 110 42.78 -9.86 8.60
CA ALA A 110 44.19 -10.23 8.48
C ALA A 110 44.99 -9.22 7.63
N GLU A 111 44.44 -8.77 6.50
CA GLU A 111 45.06 -7.76 5.64
C GLU A 111 45.21 -6.41 6.37
N GLY A 112 44.15 -5.95 7.04
CA GLY A 112 44.18 -4.71 7.81
C GLY A 112 45.16 -4.76 8.98
N GLY A 113 45.28 -5.92 9.65
CA GLY A 113 46.31 -6.15 10.66
C GLY A 113 47.72 -6.04 10.09
N HIS A 114 47.98 -6.66 8.94
CA HIS A 114 49.29 -6.61 8.28
C HIS A 114 49.68 -5.17 7.87
N LEU A 115 48.74 -4.42 7.30
CA LEU A 115 48.95 -3.01 6.94
C LEU A 115 49.24 -2.15 8.15
N ARG A 116 48.58 -2.42 9.29
CA ARG A 116 48.85 -1.73 10.55
C ARG A 116 50.25 -2.02 11.07
N ASP A 117 50.68 -3.27 11.05
CA ASP A 117 52.02 -3.68 11.51
C ASP A 117 53.14 -3.09 10.63
N GLN A 118 52.85 -2.76 9.36
CA GLN A 118 53.76 -2.08 8.43
C GLN A 118 53.78 -0.55 8.58
N GLY A 119 52.92 0.02 9.42
CA GLY A 119 52.79 1.48 9.61
C GLY A 119 51.88 2.18 8.59
N ASP A 120 51.21 1.44 7.71
CA ASP A 120 50.30 1.97 6.69
C ASP A 120 48.87 2.15 7.23
N GLY A 121 48.75 2.86 8.36
CA GLY A 121 47.51 2.96 9.13
C GLY A 121 46.30 3.54 8.38
N ARG A 122 46.52 4.40 7.37
CA ARG A 122 45.42 4.88 6.50
C ARG A 122 44.84 3.79 5.60
N GLN A 123 45.69 2.91 5.05
CA GLN A 123 45.22 1.78 4.25
C GLN A 123 44.60 0.72 5.15
N ALA A 124 45.21 0.45 6.31
CA ALA A 124 44.61 -0.40 7.34
C ALA A 124 43.19 0.07 7.70
N MET A 125 42.99 1.37 7.93
CA MET A 125 41.67 1.94 8.23
C MET A 125 40.65 1.72 7.11
N GLN A 126 41.06 1.81 5.84
CA GLN A 126 40.18 1.56 4.69
C GLN A 126 39.77 0.09 4.60
N VAL A 127 40.73 -0.84 4.73
CA VAL A 127 40.50 -2.29 4.67
C VAL A 127 39.63 -2.75 5.84
N LEU A 128 39.94 -2.29 7.06
CA LEU A 128 39.15 -2.60 8.26
C LEU A 128 37.75 -1.99 8.18
N SER A 129 37.58 -0.78 7.62
CA SER A 129 36.23 -0.19 7.42
C SER A 129 35.39 -1.01 6.44
N ARG A 130 36.02 -1.60 5.42
CA ARG A 130 35.36 -2.57 4.54
C ARG A 130 34.96 -3.84 5.29
N ALA A 131 35.82 -4.36 6.18
CA ALA A 131 35.47 -5.50 7.02
C ALA A 131 34.26 -5.21 7.92
N TYR A 132 34.18 -4.00 8.49
CA TYR A 132 33.07 -3.56 9.34
C TYR A 132 31.75 -3.54 8.57
N SER A 133 31.76 -3.05 7.33
CA SER A 133 30.56 -2.94 6.48
C SER A 133 29.93 -4.29 6.08
N LEU A 134 30.62 -5.42 6.29
CA LEU A 134 30.07 -6.75 6.02
C LEU A 134 29.06 -7.19 7.08
N TRP A 135 29.11 -6.61 8.28
CA TRP A 135 28.21 -6.92 9.39
C TRP A 135 26.88 -6.17 9.24
N ARG A 136 25.77 -6.91 9.31
CA ARG A 136 24.39 -6.40 9.14
C ARG A 136 23.50 -6.60 10.37
N GLY A 137 24.05 -7.15 11.44
CA GLY A 137 23.31 -7.56 12.63
C GLY A 137 24.02 -8.72 13.32
N ARG A 138 23.32 -9.41 14.22
CA ARG A 138 23.89 -10.59 14.88
C ARG A 138 23.97 -11.75 13.86
N PRO A 139 25.08 -12.50 13.79
CA PRO A 139 25.22 -13.57 12.82
C PRO A 139 24.07 -14.59 12.92
N LEU A 140 23.39 -14.83 11.79
CA LEU A 140 22.26 -15.75 11.63
C LEU A 140 21.06 -15.48 12.56
N GLU A 141 20.81 -14.23 12.93
CA GLU A 141 19.74 -13.83 13.87
C GLU A 141 18.30 -14.26 13.49
N ASP A 142 18.07 -14.60 12.22
CA ASP A 142 16.78 -15.07 11.69
C ASP A 142 16.55 -16.59 11.87
N LEU A 143 17.51 -17.31 12.47
CA LEU A 143 17.44 -18.75 12.71
C LEU A 143 17.53 -19.08 14.20
N PRO A 144 16.90 -20.18 14.65
CA PRO A 144 17.15 -20.72 15.98
C PRO A 144 18.66 -20.99 16.15
N MET A 145 19.21 -20.64 17.32
CA MET A 145 20.63 -20.78 17.68
C MET A 145 20.89 -22.09 18.43
N PRO A 146 21.21 -23.20 17.75
CA PRO A 146 21.57 -24.44 18.43
C PRO A 146 22.93 -24.31 19.13
N ALA A 147 23.12 -25.04 20.23
CA ALA A 147 24.39 -25.08 20.97
C ALA A 147 25.60 -25.42 20.08
N ALA A 148 25.39 -26.20 19.00
CA ALA A 148 26.41 -26.54 18.02
C ALA A 148 27.03 -25.31 17.30
N TRP A 149 26.36 -24.15 17.28
CA TRP A 149 26.84 -22.93 16.63
C TRP A 149 27.56 -21.96 17.56
N GLU A 150 27.38 -22.07 18.88
CA GLU A 150 27.86 -21.08 19.87
C GLU A 150 29.35 -20.75 19.72
N GLY A 151 30.19 -21.77 19.53
CA GLY A 151 31.64 -21.57 19.36
C GLY A 151 32.02 -20.81 18.08
N SER A 152 31.34 -21.09 16.96
CA SER A 152 31.60 -20.42 15.68
C SER A 152 31.11 -18.98 15.68
N ILE A 153 29.91 -18.74 16.21
CA ILE A 153 29.32 -17.40 16.32
C ILE A 153 30.11 -16.54 17.31
N GLY A 154 30.44 -17.08 18.48
CA GLY A 154 31.21 -16.38 19.50
C GLY A 154 32.60 -15.95 19.00
N ARG A 155 33.24 -16.75 18.14
CA ARG A 155 34.51 -16.36 17.49
C ARG A 155 34.34 -15.15 16.57
N LEU A 156 33.31 -15.16 15.72
CA LEU A 156 33.03 -14.05 14.80
C LEU A 156 32.71 -12.77 15.58
N GLU A 157 31.85 -12.86 16.61
CA GLU A 157 31.50 -11.72 17.46
C GLU A 157 32.73 -11.15 18.20
N ALA A 158 33.65 -12.01 18.66
CA ALA A 158 34.91 -11.58 19.27
C ALA A 158 35.83 -10.85 18.28
N GLN A 159 35.93 -11.35 17.05
CA GLN A 159 36.69 -10.69 15.97
C GLN A 159 36.09 -9.34 15.59
N HIS A 160 34.75 -9.23 15.55
CA HIS A 160 34.06 -7.97 15.30
C HIS A 160 34.37 -6.91 16.36
N ARG A 161 34.37 -7.29 17.64
CA ARG A 161 34.77 -6.39 18.73
C ARG A 161 36.21 -5.88 18.54
N GLY A 162 37.16 -6.78 18.28
CA GLY A 162 38.56 -6.39 18.04
C GLY A 162 38.76 -5.53 16.79
N LEU A 163 37.94 -5.72 15.76
CA LEU A 163 37.90 -4.85 14.58
C LEU A 163 37.46 -3.43 14.94
N VAL A 164 36.35 -3.30 15.68
CA VAL A 164 35.81 -2.00 16.11
C VAL A 164 36.85 -1.24 16.93
N ASP A 165 37.50 -1.90 17.88
CA ASP A 165 38.56 -1.31 18.69
C ASP A 165 39.72 -0.80 17.81
N SER A 166 40.17 -1.62 16.85
CA SER A 166 41.25 -1.25 15.93
C SER A 166 40.87 -0.08 15.00
N LEU A 167 39.62 0.00 14.56
CA LEU A 167 39.11 1.11 13.76
C LEU A 167 39.00 2.40 14.56
N LEU A 168 38.58 2.31 15.83
CA LEU A 168 38.52 3.46 16.73
C LEU A 168 39.91 4.05 16.95
N ASP A 169 40.91 3.21 17.24
CA ASP A 169 42.28 3.67 17.44
C ASP A 169 42.85 4.36 16.19
N LEU A 170 42.67 3.74 15.01
CA LEU A 170 43.14 4.32 13.74
C LEU A 170 42.42 5.63 13.39
N ARG A 171 41.09 5.70 13.57
CA ARG A 171 40.34 6.93 13.26
C ARG A 171 40.74 8.08 14.18
N LEU A 172 40.98 7.80 15.45
CA LEU A 172 41.49 8.81 16.39
C LEU A 172 42.92 9.23 16.05
N GLU A 173 43.82 8.29 15.76
CA GLU A 173 45.22 8.57 15.40
C GLU A 173 45.35 9.45 14.14
N TYR A 174 44.53 9.18 13.11
CA TYR A 174 44.57 9.91 11.85
C TYR A 174 43.60 11.10 11.76
N GLY A 175 42.95 11.47 12.88
CA GLY A 175 42.13 12.67 12.99
C GLY A 175 40.73 12.59 12.37
N ASP A 176 40.21 11.39 12.10
CA ASP A 176 38.81 11.16 11.70
C ASP A 176 37.89 11.12 12.92
N ALA A 177 37.71 12.30 13.53
CA ALA A 177 36.90 12.48 14.73
C ALA A 177 35.41 12.18 14.49
N THR A 178 34.89 12.50 13.29
CA THR A 178 33.49 12.23 12.93
C THR A 178 33.23 10.73 12.84
N GLY A 179 34.12 9.98 12.18
CA GLY A 179 34.02 8.54 12.09
C GLY A 179 34.18 7.82 13.42
N ALA A 180 35.09 8.28 14.28
CA ALA A 180 35.26 7.75 15.63
C ALA A 180 33.98 7.97 16.48
N ALA A 181 33.34 9.15 16.38
CA ALA A 181 32.11 9.43 17.11
C ALA A 181 30.94 8.50 16.74
N VAL A 182 30.82 8.12 15.46
CA VAL A 182 29.79 7.16 14.99
C VAL A 182 30.00 5.79 15.61
N LEU A 183 31.23 5.26 15.53
CA LEU A 183 31.56 3.95 16.09
C LEU A 183 31.40 3.91 17.62
N LEU A 184 31.81 4.96 18.33
CA LEU A 184 31.65 5.08 19.78
C LEU A 184 30.18 5.13 20.20
N SER A 185 29.33 5.85 19.46
CA SER A 185 27.89 5.91 19.74
C SER A 185 27.22 4.55 19.59
N ALA A 186 27.61 3.77 18.58
CA ALA A 186 27.12 2.40 18.40
C ALA A 186 27.57 1.50 19.57
N ARG A 187 28.85 1.60 19.97
CA ARG A 187 29.41 0.80 21.08
C ARG A 187 28.75 1.12 22.42
N LEU A 188 28.47 2.39 22.69
CA LEU A 188 27.76 2.85 23.90
C LEU A 188 26.30 2.43 23.96
N THR A 189 25.72 1.95 22.85
CA THR A 189 24.40 1.32 22.88
C THR A 189 24.48 -0.10 23.44
N GLU A 190 25.61 -0.78 23.24
CA GLU A 190 25.87 -2.14 23.76
C GLU A 190 26.42 -2.12 25.18
N ASP A 191 27.27 -1.14 25.51
CA ASP A 191 27.87 -0.96 26.83
C ASP A 191 27.74 0.51 27.29
N PRO A 192 26.55 0.93 27.75
CA PRO A 192 26.29 2.30 28.15
C PRO A 192 26.98 2.70 29.46
N TYR A 193 27.63 1.76 30.14
CA TYR A 193 28.23 1.96 31.46
C TYR A 193 29.73 2.28 31.40
N ASP A 194 30.35 2.17 30.22
CA ASP A 194 31.77 2.48 30.04
C ASP A 194 32.00 4.00 29.93
N GLU A 195 32.43 4.59 31.04
CA GLU A 195 32.75 6.01 31.15
C GLU A 195 33.85 6.46 30.18
N GLN A 196 34.80 5.58 29.84
CA GLN A 196 35.90 5.90 28.94
C GLN A 196 35.41 6.02 27.50
N LEU A 197 34.41 5.22 27.09
CA LEU A 197 33.75 5.35 25.79
C LEU A 197 32.94 6.65 25.70
N TRP A 198 32.22 7.03 26.75
CA TRP A 198 31.53 8.33 26.83
C TRP A 198 32.49 9.49 26.69
N ARG A 199 33.62 9.46 27.41
CA ARG A 199 34.66 10.49 27.31
C ARG A 199 35.21 10.60 25.88
N ARG A 200 35.59 9.47 25.28
CA ARG A 200 36.10 9.43 23.89
C ARG A 200 35.06 9.95 22.90
N LEU A 201 33.78 9.68 23.11
CA LEU A 201 32.70 10.18 22.26
C LEU A 201 32.57 11.70 22.34
N VAL A 202 32.55 12.25 23.56
CA VAL A 202 32.50 13.70 23.78
C VAL A 202 33.71 14.37 23.12
N ASP A 203 34.92 13.85 23.33
CA ASP A 203 36.13 14.40 22.72
C ASP A 203 36.13 14.31 21.19
N ALA A 204 35.68 13.20 20.62
CA ALA A 204 35.53 13.02 19.18
C ALA A 204 34.49 14.00 18.59
N LEU A 205 33.35 14.21 19.26
CA LEU A 205 32.33 15.17 18.82
C LEU A 205 32.83 16.62 18.88
N VAL A 206 33.59 17.01 19.92
CA VAL A 206 34.19 18.35 19.96
C VAL A 206 35.29 18.50 18.90
N ALA A 207 36.11 17.46 18.69
CA ALA A 207 37.11 17.45 17.63
C ALA A 207 36.47 17.50 16.23
N ALA A 208 35.27 16.97 16.04
CA ALA A 208 34.48 17.10 14.81
C ALA A 208 33.74 18.45 14.67
N GLY A 209 33.83 19.35 15.66
CA GLY A 209 33.11 20.62 15.66
C GLY A 209 31.62 20.52 16.03
N ARG A 210 31.15 19.34 16.44
CA ARG A 210 29.75 19.04 16.81
C ARG A 210 29.51 19.30 18.29
N VAL A 211 29.75 20.54 18.71
CA VAL A 211 29.78 20.95 20.13
C VAL A 211 28.43 20.73 20.84
N GLY A 212 27.30 20.99 20.16
CA GLY A 212 25.96 20.75 20.73
C GLY A 212 25.72 19.27 21.05
N GLU A 213 26.16 18.38 20.17
CA GLU A 213 26.04 16.93 20.36
C GLU A 213 27.01 16.41 21.43
N ALA A 214 28.20 17.00 21.53
CA ALA A 214 29.13 16.69 22.61
C ALA A 214 28.53 17.03 23.99
N ARG A 215 27.80 18.15 24.12
CA ARG A 215 27.09 18.51 25.35
C ARG A 215 25.96 17.54 25.66
N ALA A 216 25.17 17.16 24.65
CA ALA A 216 24.10 16.18 24.80
C ALA A 216 24.64 14.80 25.22
N ALA A 217 25.76 14.36 24.61
CA ALA A 217 26.41 13.11 24.96
C ALA A 217 26.96 13.12 26.39
N TYR A 218 27.57 14.22 26.84
CA TYR A 218 28.02 14.37 28.23
C TYR A 218 26.84 14.35 29.21
N ALA A 219 25.77 15.12 28.95
CA ALA A 219 24.58 15.13 29.79
C ALA A 219 23.94 13.73 29.89
N LYS A 220 23.87 13.00 28.78
CA LYS A 220 23.39 11.62 28.75
C LYS A 220 24.29 10.68 29.55
N ALA A 221 25.62 10.81 29.44
CA ALA A 221 26.55 10.03 30.25
C ALA A 221 26.36 10.26 31.76
N VAL A 222 26.22 11.53 32.18
CA VAL A 222 25.96 11.89 33.59
C VAL A 222 24.66 11.26 34.08
N GLN A 223 23.60 11.34 33.28
CA GLN A 223 22.32 10.76 33.63
C GLN A 223 22.40 9.23 33.72
N THR A 224 22.99 8.56 32.73
CA THR A 224 23.10 7.08 32.72
C THR A 224 23.93 6.56 33.89
N LEU A 225 25.04 7.21 34.24
CA LEU A 225 25.86 6.81 35.38
C LEU A 225 25.17 7.08 36.73
N ALA A 226 24.41 8.17 36.84
CA ALA A 226 23.65 8.50 38.03
C ALA A 226 22.44 7.57 38.23
N ASP A 227 21.64 7.35 37.19
CA ASP A 227 20.39 6.60 37.27
C ASP A 227 20.64 5.09 37.47
N GLU A 228 21.66 4.53 36.81
CA GLU A 228 21.88 3.07 36.78
C GLU A 228 22.97 2.57 37.73
N LEU A 229 23.97 3.42 38.05
CA LEU A 229 25.11 3.04 38.90
C LEU A 229 25.25 3.88 40.18
N ASP A 230 24.44 4.94 40.36
CA ASP A 230 24.50 5.90 41.47
C ASP A 230 25.91 6.51 41.68
N ILE A 231 26.65 6.70 40.58
CA ILE A 231 27.99 7.30 40.58
C ILE A 231 28.03 8.59 39.78
N LYS A 232 28.89 9.52 40.21
CA LYS A 232 29.16 10.75 39.47
C LYS A 232 30.22 10.52 38.39
N PRO A 233 30.20 11.29 37.29
CA PRO A 233 31.28 11.28 36.31
C PRO A 233 32.63 11.52 36.98
N GLY A 234 33.63 10.73 36.61
CA GLY A 234 35.01 10.93 36.98
C GLY A 234 35.63 12.16 36.31
N PRO A 235 36.81 12.59 36.78
CA PRO A 235 37.42 13.87 36.42
C PRO A 235 37.76 13.97 34.92
N GLU A 236 38.01 12.85 34.24
CA GLU A 236 38.32 12.86 32.80
C GLU A 236 37.08 13.11 31.93
N LEU A 237 35.92 12.57 32.32
CA LEU A 237 34.64 12.81 31.65
C LEU A 237 34.12 14.22 31.97
N GLU A 238 34.24 14.69 33.22
CA GLU A 238 33.93 16.09 33.58
C GLU A 238 34.76 17.09 32.77
N ALA A 239 36.06 16.83 32.60
CA ALA A 239 36.93 17.67 31.78
C ALA A 239 36.51 17.66 30.30
N ALA A 240 36.02 16.54 29.77
CA ALA A 240 35.47 16.46 28.41
C ALA A 240 34.17 17.27 28.28
N GLY A 241 33.29 17.20 29.28
CA GLY A 241 32.09 18.04 29.38
C GLY A 241 32.41 19.54 29.37
N ALA A 242 33.40 19.97 30.16
CA ALA A 242 33.85 21.36 30.18
C ALA A 242 34.43 21.82 28.82
N ARG A 243 35.08 20.92 28.07
CA ARG A 243 35.52 21.21 26.69
C ARG A 243 34.33 21.37 25.73
N ALA A 244 33.29 20.55 25.88
CA ALA A 244 32.05 20.68 25.12
C ALA A 244 31.27 21.97 25.44
N GLU A 245 31.40 22.52 26.65
CA GLU A 245 30.77 23.79 27.00
C GLU A 245 31.49 25.00 26.41
N ASN A 246 32.82 25.01 26.39
CA ASN A 246 33.59 26.21 26.06
C ASN A 246 34.01 26.33 24.57
N GLY A 247 33.80 25.28 23.75
CA GLY A 247 34.19 25.27 22.34
C GLY A 247 35.72 25.20 22.11
N ARG A 248 36.15 25.11 20.84
CA ARG A 248 37.58 24.96 20.48
C ARG A 248 38.40 26.20 20.89
N SER A 249 39.20 26.10 21.95
CA SER A 249 40.27 27.06 22.25
C SER A 249 41.46 26.87 21.29
N ALA A 250 42.18 27.96 20.98
CA ALA A 250 43.33 27.96 20.08
C ALA A 250 44.49 27.03 20.51
N ASN A 251 44.49 26.58 21.77
CA ASN A 251 45.45 25.62 22.33
C ASN A 251 44.86 24.20 22.43
N TRP A 252 44.05 23.77 21.46
CA TRP A 252 43.46 22.43 21.43
C TRP A 252 44.56 21.35 21.31
N PRO A 253 44.81 20.51 22.35
CA PRO A 253 45.64 19.34 22.16
C PRO A 253 44.86 18.37 21.29
N ASN A 254 45.43 17.97 20.15
CA ASN A 254 44.84 16.96 19.28
C ASN A 254 44.71 15.66 20.10
N PRO A 255 43.50 15.18 20.44
CA PRO A 255 43.34 14.01 21.27
C PRO A 255 43.75 12.80 20.42
N GLY A 256 45.02 12.38 20.54
CA GLY A 256 45.57 11.26 19.77
C GLY A 256 47.04 11.34 19.42
N ILE A 257 47.74 12.47 19.65
CA ILE A 257 49.20 12.53 19.46
C ILE A 257 49.88 12.47 20.84
N PRO A 258 50.54 11.36 21.22
CA PRO A 258 51.42 11.35 22.39
C PRO A 258 52.45 12.47 22.26
N ALA A 259 52.66 13.23 23.34
CA ALA A 259 53.49 14.44 23.39
C ALA A 259 55.00 14.23 23.09
N ASP A 260 55.41 13.05 22.63
CA ASP A 260 56.81 12.61 22.52
C ASP A 260 57.33 12.54 21.07
N ARG A 261 56.69 13.24 20.12
CA ARG A 261 57.14 13.29 18.71
C ARG A 261 57.23 14.70 18.10
N THR A 262 57.35 15.74 18.93
CA THR A 262 57.52 17.13 18.47
C THR A 262 58.95 17.64 18.47
N ALA A 263 59.94 16.82 18.80
CA ALA A 263 61.36 17.21 18.82
C ALA A 263 62.14 16.59 17.65
N ASP A 264 61.86 17.00 16.41
CA ASP A 264 62.90 17.18 15.38
C ASP A 264 62.30 17.70 14.06
N ARG A 265 62.13 19.01 13.97
CA ARG A 265 62.15 19.70 12.67
C ARG A 265 62.86 21.05 12.83
N PRO A 266 63.96 21.30 12.11
CA PRO A 266 64.65 22.59 12.18
C PRO A 266 63.80 23.67 11.50
N GLY A 267 63.57 24.78 12.20
CA GLY A 267 62.76 25.90 11.72
C GLY A 267 63.53 26.80 10.73
N PRO A 268 62.86 27.42 9.75
CA PRO A 268 63.46 28.48 8.96
C PRO A 268 63.23 29.85 9.63
N THR A 269 64.36 30.50 9.93
CA THR A 269 64.46 31.92 10.25
C THR A 269 64.19 32.79 9.02
N ALA A 270 63.15 33.64 9.06
CA ALA A 270 63.16 34.95 8.39
C ALA A 270 61.99 35.81 8.90
N GLN A 271 62.31 37.06 9.29
CA GLN A 271 61.37 38.12 9.67
C GLN A 271 60.80 38.84 8.43
N PRO A 272 59.70 39.62 8.59
CA PRO A 272 58.69 39.83 7.55
C PRO A 272 58.96 41.03 6.62
N GLY A 273 58.61 40.87 5.34
CA GLY A 273 58.46 41.94 4.35
C GLY A 273 56.99 42.16 3.95
N PRO A 274 56.62 43.36 3.45
CA PRO A 274 55.24 43.83 3.38
C PRO A 274 54.43 43.21 2.22
N MET A 275 53.18 42.84 2.54
CA MET A 275 52.05 42.49 1.65
C MET A 275 52.36 42.45 0.14
N ALA A 276 52.76 41.27 -0.33
CA ALA A 276 52.49 40.85 -1.70
C ALA A 276 51.14 40.12 -1.71
N ALA A 277 50.28 40.44 -2.68
CA ALA A 277 49.06 39.68 -2.96
C ALA A 277 49.39 38.18 -3.08
N PRO A 278 48.53 37.27 -2.59
CA PRO A 278 48.83 35.85 -2.69
C PRO A 278 48.95 35.47 -4.16
N GLU A 279 50.16 35.07 -4.56
CA GLU A 279 50.37 34.37 -5.82
C GLU A 279 49.51 33.11 -5.80
N LEU A 280 48.62 32.99 -6.79
CA LEU A 280 47.82 31.80 -7.06
C LEU A 280 48.76 30.68 -7.51
N THR A 281 49.41 30.01 -6.57
CA THR A 281 50.18 28.78 -6.78
C THR A 281 49.53 27.59 -6.07
N ASP A 282 48.20 27.53 -6.05
CA ASP A 282 47.46 26.36 -5.54
C ASP A 282 46.89 25.58 -6.75
N PRO A 283 47.27 24.32 -6.97
CA PRO A 283 46.74 23.52 -8.08
C PRO A 283 45.22 23.39 -7.97
N LEU A 284 44.51 23.99 -8.93
CA LEU A 284 43.08 23.85 -9.29
C LEU A 284 42.20 23.18 -8.23
N ARG A 285 41.51 23.97 -7.39
CA ARG A 285 40.51 23.45 -6.45
C ARG A 285 39.37 22.75 -7.21
N PRO A 286 38.97 21.52 -6.80
CA PRO A 286 37.79 20.85 -7.33
C PRO A 286 36.51 21.70 -7.18
N PRO A 287 35.59 21.70 -8.16
CA PRO A 287 34.31 22.40 -8.03
C PRO A 287 33.49 21.87 -6.85
N SER A 288 32.83 22.77 -6.12
CA SER A 288 31.96 22.44 -4.99
C SER A 288 30.69 23.28 -5.07
N GLN A 289 29.83 22.96 -6.04
CA GLN A 289 28.70 23.81 -6.45
C GLN A 289 27.33 23.32 -5.95
N LEU A 290 27.29 22.32 -5.06
CA LEU A 290 26.02 21.81 -4.52
C LEU A 290 25.25 22.91 -3.79
N PRO A 291 23.94 23.07 -4.04
CA PRO A 291 23.07 23.95 -3.26
C PRO A 291 23.06 23.59 -1.77
N LEU A 292 22.55 24.50 -0.93
CA LEU A 292 22.38 24.25 0.50
C LEU A 292 21.49 23.01 0.74
N ASP A 293 21.91 22.14 1.66
CA ASP A 293 21.10 21.00 2.09
C ASP A 293 19.96 21.42 3.04
N LEU A 294 18.89 20.63 3.08
CA LEU A 294 17.74 20.89 3.96
C LEU A 294 17.97 20.27 5.35
N ALA A 295 17.96 21.11 6.39
CA ALA A 295 18.12 20.65 7.78
C ALA A 295 16.95 19.79 8.27
N ASP A 296 15.78 19.96 7.68
CA ASP A 296 14.50 19.29 7.97
C ASP A 296 14.15 18.26 6.88
N PHE A 297 15.15 17.61 6.28
CA PHE A 297 14.93 16.51 5.35
C PHE A 297 14.36 15.30 6.09
N SER A 298 13.15 14.85 5.72
CA SER A 298 12.42 13.76 6.35
C SER A 298 12.06 12.66 5.35
N GLY A 299 12.02 11.42 5.83
CA GLY A 299 11.64 10.24 5.04
C GLY A 299 12.65 9.81 3.97
N ARG A 300 12.28 8.78 3.20
CA ARG A 300 12.97 8.27 2.01
C ARG A 300 14.38 7.74 2.23
N GLN A 301 14.70 7.30 3.45
CA GLN A 301 16.00 6.70 3.78
C GLN A 301 16.34 5.53 2.87
N GLU A 302 15.40 4.60 2.65
CA GLU A 302 15.63 3.43 1.79
C GLU A 302 15.95 3.84 0.33
N LEU A 303 15.23 4.82 -0.21
CA LEU A 303 15.45 5.31 -1.57
C LEU A 303 16.80 6.03 -1.69
N LEU A 304 17.18 6.79 -0.66
CA LEU A 304 18.44 7.49 -0.59
C LEU A 304 19.63 6.52 -0.52
N GLU A 305 19.49 5.41 0.21
CA GLU A 305 20.46 4.32 0.25
C GLU A 305 20.58 3.63 -1.12
N GLN A 306 19.46 3.32 -1.78
CA GLN A 306 19.47 2.74 -3.13
C GLN A 306 20.16 3.66 -4.15
N LEU A 307 19.82 4.95 -4.15
CA LEU A 307 20.46 5.94 -5.05
C LEU A 307 21.94 6.14 -4.73
N ARG A 308 22.31 6.11 -3.44
CA ARG A 308 23.71 6.15 -3.01
C ARG A 308 24.47 4.95 -3.56
N ASP A 309 23.94 3.75 -3.38
CA ASP A 309 24.59 2.52 -3.82
C ASP A 309 24.71 2.45 -5.34
N LEU A 310 23.71 2.96 -6.08
CA LEU A 310 23.76 3.11 -7.53
C LEU A 310 24.85 4.11 -7.96
N VAL A 311 24.86 5.31 -7.39
CA VAL A 311 25.79 6.40 -7.75
C VAL A 311 27.23 6.09 -7.32
N CYS A 312 27.42 5.37 -6.21
CA CYS A 312 28.73 4.96 -5.70
C CYS A 312 29.19 3.59 -6.21
N GLY A 313 28.34 2.86 -6.93
CA GLY A 313 28.65 1.57 -7.55
C GLY A 313 29.84 1.67 -8.50
N ARG A 314 30.67 0.63 -8.56
CA ARG A 314 31.88 0.61 -9.39
C ARG A 314 31.68 -0.26 -10.63
N ASP A 315 31.21 0.34 -11.72
CA ASP A 315 31.33 -0.19 -13.07
C ASP A 315 32.25 0.74 -13.90
N PRO A 316 33.50 0.33 -14.20
CA PRO A 316 34.43 1.17 -14.96
C PRO A 316 34.03 1.35 -16.44
N VAL A 317 33.10 0.52 -16.96
CA VAL A 317 32.64 0.55 -18.35
C VAL A 317 31.39 1.44 -18.49
N ARG A 318 30.53 1.49 -17.46
CA ARG A 318 29.29 2.29 -17.49
C ARG A 318 29.21 3.23 -16.28
N PRO A 319 29.48 4.53 -16.48
CA PRO A 319 29.24 5.55 -15.45
C PRO A 319 27.78 5.50 -14.96
N PRO A 320 27.52 5.62 -13.65
CA PRO A 320 26.16 5.60 -13.14
C PRO A 320 25.40 6.87 -13.55
N ILE A 321 24.22 6.67 -14.15
CA ILE A 321 23.30 7.73 -14.56
C ILE A 321 21.98 7.46 -13.83
N ALA A 322 21.69 8.22 -12.78
CA ALA A 322 20.46 8.10 -12.02
C ALA A 322 19.46 9.19 -12.43
N VAL A 323 18.20 8.82 -12.68
CA VAL A 323 17.13 9.78 -12.98
C VAL A 323 16.08 9.73 -11.86
N ILE A 324 15.93 10.81 -11.11
CA ILE A 324 14.88 10.97 -10.11
C ILE A 324 13.67 11.63 -10.77
N SER A 325 12.61 10.85 -11.00
CA SER A 325 11.41 11.32 -11.71
C SER A 325 10.19 11.41 -10.78
N GLY A 326 9.18 12.20 -11.11
CA GLY A 326 7.95 12.28 -10.30
C GLY A 326 7.23 13.61 -10.38
N ALA A 327 6.04 13.65 -9.76
CA ALA A 327 5.14 14.79 -9.83
C ALA A 327 5.74 16.09 -9.26
N PRO A 328 5.22 17.27 -9.64
CA PRO A 328 5.69 18.52 -9.08
C PRO A 328 5.43 18.60 -7.57
N GLY A 329 6.37 19.17 -6.80
CA GLY A 329 6.26 19.26 -5.33
C GLY A 329 6.57 17.98 -4.54
N THR A 330 6.96 16.87 -5.21
CA THR A 330 7.37 15.64 -4.51
C THR A 330 8.77 15.74 -3.89
N GLY A 331 9.57 16.78 -4.15
CA GLY A 331 10.89 16.95 -3.51
C GLY A 331 12.05 16.22 -4.21
N LYS A 332 12.00 16.09 -5.54
CA LYS A 332 13.08 15.49 -6.37
C LYS A 332 14.41 16.21 -6.22
N THR A 333 14.40 17.55 -6.35
CA THR A 333 15.57 18.41 -6.19
C THR A 333 16.17 18.26 -4.79
N SER A 334 15.33 18.27 -3.74
CA SER A 334 15.75 18.05 -2.36
C SER A 334 16.44 16.69 -2.16
N LEU A 335 15.91 15.63 -2.77
CA LEU A 335 16.50 14.29 -2.72
C LEU A 335 17.86 14.24 -3.45
N ALA A 336 17.97 14.84 -4.64
CA ALA A 336 19.22 14.90 -5.40
C ALA A 336 20.31 15.68 -4.67
N VAL A 337 19.97 16.85 -4.11
CA VAL A 337 20.91 17.68 -3.34
C VAL A 337 21.37 16.94 -2.08
N ARG A 338 20.43 16.33 -1.32
CA ARG A 338 20.76 15.53 -0.14
C ARG A 338 21.68 14.36 -0.48
N LEU A 339 21.38 13.63 -1.56
CA LEU A 339 22.23 12.57 -2.07
C LEU A 339 23.63 13.10 -2.40
N GLY A 340 23.72 14.23 -3.10
CA GLY A 340 24.99 14.87 -3.46
C GLY A 340 25.87 15.20 -2.25
N HIS A 341 25.28 15.73 -1.18
CA HIS A 341 25.99 15.99 0.08
C HIS A 341 26.46 14.70 0.75
N LEU A 342 25.65 13.64 0.74
CA LEU A 342 26.00 12.35 1.32
C LEU A 342 27.12 11.63 0.58
N VAL A 343 27.18 11.74 -0.75
CA VAL A 343 28.19 11.04 -1.57
C VAL A 343 29.40 11.90 -1.90
N ARG A 344 29.45 13.13 -1.42
CA ARG A 344 30.48 14.13 -1.76
C ARG A 344 31.91 13.58 -1.70
N GLU A 345 32.24 12.84 -0.65
CA GLU A 345 33.58 12.27 -0.43
C GLU A 345 33.97 11.19 -1.45
N TYR A 346 33.00 10.57 -2.12
CA TYR A 346 33.25 9.60 -3.19
C TYR A 346 33.62 10.27 -4.52
N PHE A 347 33.43 11.59 -4.66
CA PHE A 347 33.73 12.35 -5.86
C PHE A 347 34.78 13.45 -5.58
N PRO A 348 36.04 13.07 -5.30
CA PRO A 348 37.08 14.01 -4.85
C PRO A 348 37.44 15.08 -5.89
N ASP A 349 37.17 14.81 -7.17
CA ASP A 349 37.49 15.74 -8.26
C ASP A 349 36.37 16.77 -8.51
N GLY A 350 35.30 16.73 -7.69
CA GLY A 350 34.34 17.83 -7.53
C GLY A 350 32.88 17.44 -7.69
N GLN A 351 32.01 18.39 -7.39
CA GLN A 351 30.56 18.30 -7.52
C GLN A 351 30.03 19.54 -8.25
N ILE A 352 29.31 19.32 -9.34
CA ILE A 352 28.75 20.36 -10.21
C ILE A 352 27.22 20.26 -10.15
N TYR A 353 26.55 21.39 -10.00
CA TYR A 353 25.09 21.49 -10.03
C TYR A 353 24.69 22.41 -11.17
N LEU A 354 23.77 21.95 -12.02
CA LEU A 354 23.23 22.72 -13.13
C LEU A 354 21.72 22.63 -13.17
N ASP A 355 21.06 23.78 -13.17
CA ASP A 355 19.63 23.88 -13.46
C ASP A 355 19.41 23.88 -14.98
N MET A 356 18.60 22.92 -15.45
CA MET A 356 18.28 22.68 -16.86
C MET A 356 16.98 23.36 -17.29
N HIS A 357 16.29 24.06 -16.39
CA HIS A 357 15.13 24.94 -16.65
C HIS A 357 14.00 24.25 -17.43
N GLY A 358 13.84 22.94 -17.26
CA GLY A 358 12.96 22.10 -18.06
C GLY A 358 11.49 22.43 -17.94
N ALA A 359 11.07 23.05 -16.83
CA ALA A 359 9.70 23.48 -16.62
C ALA A 359 9.32 24.80 -17.31
N THR A 360 10.31 25.59 -17.77
CA THR A 360 10.06 26.92 -18.35
C THR A 360 10.66 27.03 -19.75
N HIS A 361 11.90 27.50 -19.86
CA HIS A 361 12.66 27.58 -21.10
C HIS A 361 13.82 26.60 -21.01
N PRO A 362 13.65 25.34 -21.48
CA PRO A 362 14.65 24.29 -21.34
C PRO A 362 16.00 24.77 -21.86
N ARG A 363 17.03 24.63 -21.03
CA ARG A 363 18.39 25.08 -21.33
C ARG A 363 18.94 24.38 -22.56
N ASP A 364 19.61 25.14 -23.43
CA ASP A 364 20.32 24.63 -24.60
C ASP A 364 21.49 23.71 -24.17
N PRO A 365 21.57 22.45 -24.64
CA PRO A 365 22.66 21.55 -24.33
C PRO A 365 24.06 22.12 -24.63
N ALA A 366 24.21 22.93 -25.68
CA ALA A 366 25.52 23.51 -26.03
C ALA A 366 25.98 24.57 -25.01
N ALA A 367 25.05 25.31 -24.42
CA ALA A 367 25.31 26.24 -23.32
C ALA A 367 25.63 25.46 -22.02
N ALA A 368 24.85 24.42 -21.70
CA ALA A 368 25.12 23.58 -20.52
C ALA A 368 26.49 22.87 -20.59
N LEU A 369 26.90 22.41 -21.77
CA LEU A 369 28.24 21.87 -22.02
C LEU A 369 29.35 22.88 -21.71
N THR A 370 29.14 24.13 -22.12
CA THR A 370 30.13 25.21 -21.90
C THR A 370 30.30 25.45 -20.40
N ASP A 371 29.21 25.57 -19.67
CA ASP A 371 29.23 25.74 -18.20
C ASP A 371 29.87 24.56 -17.47
N LEU A 372 29.61 23.32 -17.90
CA LEU A 372 30.28 22.13 -17.35
C LEU A 372 31.79 22.20 -17.55
N LEU A 373 32.25 22.48 -18.77
CA LEU A 373 33.68 22.53 -19.09
C LEU A 373 34.39 23.66 -18.32
N LEU A 374 33.77 24.83 -18.22
CA LEU A 374 34.27 25.94 -17.40
C LEU A 374 34.32 25.55 -15.91
N SER A 375 33.30 24.85 -15.41
CA SER A 375 33.25 24.36 -14.02
C SER A 375 34.32 23.30 -13.71
N LEU A 376 34.79 22.57 -14.72
CA LEU A 376 35.93 21.64 -14.63
C LEU A 376 37.30 22.36 -14.72
N ASN A 377 37.29 23.68 -14.67
CA ASN A 377 38.43 24.59 -14.78
C ASN A 377 39.16 24.55 -16.15
N LEU A 378 38.43 24.22 -17.23
CA LEU A 378 38.97 24.42 -18.58
C LEU A 378 38.88 25.91 -18.93
N PRO A 379 39.96 26.51 -19.47
CA PRO A 379 39.92 27.90 -19.87
C PRO A 379 39.02 28.08 -21.09
N ASP A 380 38.24 29.17 -21.09
CA ASP A 380 37.26 29.47 -22.14
C ASP A 380 37.83 29.39 -23.57
N TYR A 381 39.06 29.87 -23.77
CA TYR A 381 39.74 29.84 -25.07
C TYR A 381 40.05 28.42 -25.59
N ALA A 382 40.07 27.41 -24.71
CA ALA A 382 40.32 26.01 -25.07
C ALA A 382 39.03 25.24 -25.41
N ILE A 383 37.86 25.82 -25.15
CA ILE A 383 36.56 25.18 -25.40
C ILE A 383 36.19 25.35 -26.88
N PRO A 384 36.00 24.26 -27.65
CA PRO A 384 35.60 24.34 -29.06
C PRO A 384 34.25 25.05 -29.24
N THR A 385 34.02 25.71 -30.37
CA THR A 385 32.71 26.29 -30.70
C THR A 385 31.68 25.25 -31.15
N ASP A 386 32.16 24.11 -31.65
CA ASP A 386 31.34 23.00 -32.14
C ASP A 386 30.81 22.12 -30.98
N PRO A 387 29.48 21.91 -30.86
CA PRO A 387 28.87 21.14 -29.77
C PRO A 387 29.31 19.68 -29.67
N GLU A 388 29.56 19.01 -30.80
CA GLU A 388 30.02 17.61 -30.81
C GLU A 388 31.43 17.51 -30.24
N ARG A 389 32.32 18.42 -30.62
CA ARG A 389 33.67 18.55 -30.05
C ARG A 389 33.64 18.89 -28.57
N ARG A 390 32.74 19.75 -28.09
CA ARG A 390 32.55 20.02 -26.65
C ARG A 390 32.16 18.76 -25.89
N SER A 391 31.23 17.98 -26.43
CA SER A 391 30.79 16.72 -25.82
C SER A 391 31.94 15.70 -25.76
N ALA A 392 32.75 15.60 -26.83
CA ALA A 392 33.93 14.74 -26.85
C ALA A 392 35.01 15.18 -25.85
N MET A 393 35.21 16.49 -25.70
CA MET A 393 36.12 17.07 -24.71
C MET A 393 35.64 16.76 -23.29
N LEU A 394 34.35 16.95 -22.99
CA LEU A 394 33.77 16.61 -21.69
C LEU A 394 33.99 15.14 -21.34
N ARG A 395 33.70 14.22 -22.27
CA ARG A 395 33.95 12.78 -22.06
C ARG A 395 35.42 12.48 -21.78
N SER A 396 36.34 13.17 -22.45
CA SER A 396 37.79 12.99 -22.24
C SER A 396 38.22 13.45 -20.85
N GLU A 397 37.70 14.60 -20.38
CA GLU A 397 37.97 15.09 -19.01
C GLU A 397 37.40 14.14 -17.95
N LEU A 398 36.13 13.75 -18.08
CA LEU A 398 35.43 12.91 -17.11
C LEU A 398 35.96 11.47 -17.07
N ALA A 399 36.60 10.98 -18.13
CA ALA A 399 37.20 9.63 -18.15
C ALA A 399 38.34 9.48 -17.12
N SER A 400 39.02 10.57 -16.76
CA SER A 400 40.16 10.57 -15.83
C SER A 400 39.84 11.17 -14.46
N ARG A 401 38.62 11.68 -14.27
CA ARG A 401 38.17 12.35 -13.04
C ARG A 401 36.94 11.67 -12.43
N ARG A 402 36.73 11.88 -11.13
CA ARG A 402 35.59 11.42 -10.35
C ARG A 402 34.76 12.62 -9.91
N VAL A 403 33.87 13.06 -10.80
CA VAL A 403 33.02 14.22 -10.60
C VAL A 403 31.56 13.77 -10.48
N LEU A 404 30.83 14.34 -9.52
CA LEU A 404 29.37 14.22 -9.46
C LEU A 404 28.74 15.38 -10.23
N ILE A 405 27.87 15.09 -11.17
CA ILE A 405 27.10 16.08 -11.92
C ILE A 405 25.63 15.93 -11.54
N ILE A 406 25.03 16.97 -10.97
CA ILE A 406 23.59 17.05 -10.70
C ILE A 406 22.94 17.96 -11.75
N LEU A 407 22.00 17.41 -12.51
CA LEU A 407 21.22 18.11 -13.53
C LEU A 407 19.78 18.25 -13.03
N ASP A 408 19.43 19.42 -12.49
CA ASP A 408 18.10 19.66 -11.92
C ASP A 408 17.11 20.13 -13.00
N ASP A 409 15.85 19.72 -12.88
CA ASP A 409 14.72 20.08 -13.75
C ASP A 409 14.98 19.81 -15.25
N VAL A 410 15.33 18.58 -15.60
CA VAL A 410 15.49 18.14 -16.99
C VAL A 410 14.13 17.94 -17.66
N ALA A 411 13.93 18.49 -18.87
CA ALA A 411 12.72 18.27 -19.66
C ALA A 411 12.80 17.02 -20.56
N THR A 412 13.92 16.84 -21.27
CA THR A 412 14.07 15.78 -22.29
C THR A 412 15.44 15.11 -22.24
N ALA A 413 15.53 13.86 -22.71
CA ALA A 413 16.80 13.14 -22.79
C ALA A 413 17.81 13.83 -23.73
N GLY A 414 17.32 14.56 -24.74
CA GLY A 414 18.16 15.34 -25.65
C GLY A 414 18.95 16.46 -24.96
N GLN A 415 18.46 17.02 -23.86
CA GLN A 415 19.20 18.03 -23.09
C GLN A 415 20.41 17.46 -22.37
N VAL A 416 20.34 16.20 -21.96
CA VAL A 416 21.33 15.57 -21.08
C VAL A 416 22.26 14.63 -21.82
N THR A 417 21.82 13.99 -22.90
CA THR A 417 22.64 13.05 -23.68
C THR A 417 24.03 13.59 -24.06
N PRO A 418 24.19 14.87 -24.50
CA PRO A 418 25.51 15.44 -24.78
C PRO A 418 26.41 15.62 -23.55
N LEU A 419 25.81 15.71 -22.35
CA LEU A 419 26.47 15.96 -21.06
C LEU A 419 26.94 14.66 -20.38
N MET A 420 26.67 13.49 -20.98
CA MET A 420 26.95 12.20 -20.35
C MET A 420 28.44 11.86 -20.40
N PRO A 421 29.02 11.31 -19.31
CA PRO A 421 30.35 10.71 -19.34
C PRO A 421 30.35 9.48 -20.26
N GLY A 422 31.48 9.23 -20.93
CA GLY A 422 31.63 8.06 -21.81
C GLY A 422 32.10 6.81 -21.09
N THR A 423 33.06 6.98 -20.17
CA THR A 423 33.69 5.93 -19.33
C THR A 423 34.20 6.59 -18.04
N GLY A 424 34.68 5.80 -17.09
CA GLY A 424 35.29 6.32 -15.85
C GLY A 424 34.34 6.33 -14.66
N ALA A 425 34.78 6.94 -13.56
CA ALA A 425 34.11 6.87 -12.25
C ALA A 425 33.40 8.17 -11.83
N SER A 426 33.04 9.01 -12.82
CA SER A 426 32.13 10.14 -12.65
C SER A 426 30.67 9.66 -12.68
N ALA A 427 29.76 10.41 -12.05
CA ALA A 427 28.34 10.04 -11.96
C ALA A 427 27.44 11.20 -12.36
N VAL A 428 26.27 10.89 -12.91
CA VAL A 428 25.24 11.89 -13.23
C VAL A 428 23.94 11.58 -12.49
N VAL A 429 23.40 12.56 -11.80
CA VAL A 429 22.07 12.50 -11.17
C VAL A 429 21.19 13.57 -11.83
N ALA A 430 20.15 13.16 -12.53
CA ALA A 430 19.20 14.07 -13.14
C ALA A 430 17.88 14.07 -12.35
N THR A 431 17.31 15.23 -12.07
CA THR A 431 15.90 15.32 -11.65
C THR A 431 15.05 15.69 -12.85
N SER A 432 13.86 15.12 -12.94
CA SER A 432 12.98 15.35 -14.08
C SER A 432 11.53 15.19 -13.66
N ARG A 433 10.62 15.87 -14.36
CA ARG A 433 9.18 15.54 -14.25
C ARG A 433 8.93 14.22 -14.99
N ASN A 434 9.51 14.05 -16.18
CA ASN A 434 9.39 12.84 -17.00
C ASN A 434 10.33 11.72 -16.51
N ARG A 435 10.01 10.46 -16.83
CA ARG A 435 10.89 9.32 -16.48
C ARG A 435 12.17 9.20 -17.32
N LEU A 436 12.25 9.93 -18.44
CA LEU A 436 13.37 9.94 -19.41
C LEU A 436 13.78 8.52 -19.87
N MET A 437 12.79 7.69 -20.22
CA MET A 437 13.00 6.28 -20.60
C MET A 437 13.86 6.10 -21.87
N ASP A 438 14.00 7.16 -22.66
CA ASP A 438 14.80 7.25 -23.88
C ASP A 438 16.28 7.63 -23.59
N LEU A 439 16.63 7.96 -22.34
CA LEU A 439 18.02 8.20 -21.94
C LEU A 439 18.77 6.87 -21.76
N ALA A 440 19.59 6.51 -22.74
CA ALA A 440 20.35 5.28 -22.75
C ALA A 440 21.28 5.18 -21.51
N GLY A 441 21.23 4.04 -20.83
CA GLY A 441 22.10 3.78 -19.69
C GLY A 441 21.67 4.41 -18.37
N ALA A 442 20.48 5.03 -18.30
CA ALA A 442 19.94 5.61 -17.08
C ALA A 442 19.07 4.66 -16.27
N ASP A 443 19.24 4.70 -14.94
CA ASP A 443 18.41 4.02 -13.95
C ASP A 443 17.38 5.01 -13.40
N SER A 444 16.12 4.84 -13.82
CA SER A 444 15.01 5.75 -13.49
C SER A 444 14.30 5.34 -12.21
N THR A 445 14.29 6.23 -11.23
CA THR A 445 13.70 6.06 -9.91
C THR A 445 12.49 7.00 -9.76
N PRO A 446 11.25 6.48 -9.80
CA PRO A 446 10.05 7.29 -9.62
C PRO A 446 9.84 7.66 -8.14
N LEU A 447 9.48 8.91 -7.88
CA LEU A 447 9.28 9.50 -6.57
C LEU A 447 7.80 9.87 -6.38
N ASP A 448 7.16 9.27 -5.38
CA ASP A 448 5.76 9.52 -5.03
C ASP A 448 5.63 10.47 -3.83
N THR A 449 4.39 10.78 -3.42
CA THR A 449 4.08 11.45 -2.16
C THR A 449 4.54 10.63 -0.96
N PHE A 450 4.61 11.26 0.21
CA PHE A 450 4.98 10.57 1.44
C PHE A 450 3.91 9.56 1.88
N ASP A 451 4.36 8.53 2.61
CA ASP A 451 3.46 7.76 3.45
C ASP A 451 3.00 8.58 4.67
N ASP A 452 1.98 8.10 5.39
CA ASP A 452 1.40 8.85 6.51
C ASP A 452 2.42 9.15 7.63
N ARG A 453 3.40 8.26 7.83
CA ARG A 453 4.44 8.41 8.85
C ARG A 453 5.46 9.47 8.42
N GLU A 454 5.97 9.39 7.21
CA GLU A 454 6.89 10.38 6.62
C GLU A 454 6.25 11.76 6.58
N ALA A 455 4.96 11.84 6.24
CA ALA A 455 4.19 13.07 6.18
C ALA A 455 4.04 13.72 7.57
N ALA A 456 3.69 12.93 8.59
CA ALA A 456 3.59 13.40 9.97
C ALA A 456 4.94 13.86 10.54
N LEU A 457 6.03 13.15 10.20
CA LEU A 457 7.39 13.53 10.59
C LEU A 457 7.80 14.87 9.98
N LEU A 458 7.54 15.10 8.69
CA LEU A 458 7.83 16.39 8.06
C LEU A 458 6.98 17.50 8.67
N LEU A 459 5.67 17.29 8.87
CA LEU A 459 4.79 18.31 9.43
C LEU A 459 5.26 18.76 10.81
N SER A 460 5.60 17.81 11.68
CA SER A 460 6.09 18.10 13.04
C SER A 460 7.44 18.83 13.01
N SER A 461 8.37 18.37 12.16
CA SER A 461 9.70 18.98 12.02
C SER A 461 9.63 20.42 11.52
N VAL A 462 8.75 20.73 10.57
CA VAL A 462 8.65 22.06 9.98
C VAL A 462 7.82 23.00 10.87
N ALA A 463 6.76 22.51 11.51
CA ALA A 463 5.92 23.31 12.40
C ALA A 463 6.64 23.71 13.71
N GLY A 464 7.59 22.90 14.17
CA GLY A 464 8.34 23.10 15.40
C GLY A 464 7.68 22.46 16.63
N ASP A 465 8.48 22.23 17.66
CA ASP A 465 8.08 21.49 18.86
C ASP A 465 6.85 22.10 19.56
N GLY A 466 5.86 21.25 19.85
CA GLY A 466 4.63 21.61 20.57
C GLY A 466 3.59 22.38 19.77
N ARG A 467 3.80 22.64 18.47
CA ARG A 467 2.82 23.36 17.62
C ARG A 467 1.68 22.49 17.11
N ILE A 468 1.94 21.21 16.88
CA ILE A 468 0.95 20.22 16.48
C ILE A 468 1.36 18.85 16.99
N ASP A 469 0.40 18.08 17.50
CA ASP A 469 0.59 16.67 17.82
C ASP A 469 0.33 15.86 16.53
N PRO A 470 1.31 15.11 15.99
CA PRO A 470 1.13 14.34 14.77
C PRO A 470 0.08 13.22 14.88
N SER A 471 -0.34 12.84 16.08
CA SER A 471 -1.41 11.87 16.32
C SER A 471 -2.80 12.51 16.50
N SER A 472 -2.91 13.84 16.39
CA SER A 472 -4.18 14.54 16.55
C SER A 472 -5.06 14.44 15.30
N PRO A 473 -6.40 14.45 15.45
CA PRO A 473 -7.32 14.47 14.30
C PRO A 473 -7.08 15.67 13.38
N GLU A 474 -6.66 16.82 13.91
CA GLU A 474 -6.31 17.99 13.11
C GLU A 474 -5.07 17.77 12.25
N ALA A 475 -4.06 17.04 12.75
CA ALA A 475 -2.89 16.68 11.95
C ALA A 475 -3.27 15.74 10.81
N GLU A 476 -4.08 14.72 11.09
CA GLU A 476 -4.63 13.82 10.07
C GLU A 476 -5.43 14.60 9.01
N GLU A 477 -6.31 15.52 9.42
CA GLU A 477 -7.07 16.38 8.50
C GLU A 477 -6.16 17.26 7.62
N ILE A 478 -5.12 17.87 8.20
CA ILE A 478 -4.16 18.70 7.47
C ILE A 478 -3.36 17.87 6.46
N LEU A 479 -2.85 16.71 6.87
CA LEU A 479 -2.05 15.82 6.02
C LEU A 479 -2.89 15.27 4.87
N ALA A 480 -4.12 14.84 5.15
CA ALA A 480 -5.09 14.41 4.14
C ALA A 480 -5.41 15.55 3.15
N ALA A 481 -5.60 16.79 3.63
CA ALA A 481 -5.83 17.93 2.76
C ALA A 481 -4.60 18.30 1.90
N CYS A 482 -3.39 18.06 2.41
CA CYS A 482 -2.13 18.16 1.66
C CYS A 482 -1.89 16.96 0.73
N ALA A 483 -2.73 15.92 0.81
CA ALA A 483 -2.59 14.64 0.14
C ALA A 483 -1.15 14.09 0.23
N ASN A 484 -0.55 14.23 1.42
CA ASN A 484 0.83 13.83 1.76
C ASN A 484 1.92 14.38 0.81
N LEU A 485 1.66 15.47 0.08
CA LEU A 485 2.64 16.09 -0.81
C LEU A 485 3.68 16.88 0.02
N PRO A 486 4.99 16.56 -0.08
CA PRO A 486 6.02 17.20 0.75
C PRO A 486 6.06 18.73 0.67
N LEU A 487 5.88 19.30 -0.54
CA LEU A 487 5.80 20.76 -0.72
C LEU A 487 4.60 21.37 0.03
N ALA A 488 3.42 20.74 -0.08
CA ALA A 488 2.21 21.21 0.60
C ALA A 488 2.36 21.14 2.12
N ILE A 489 2.90 20.02 2.64
CA ILE A 489 3.18 19.83 4.07
C ILE A 489 4.15 20.89 4.59
N ARG A 490 5.22 21.17 3.85
CA ARG A 490 6.21 22.18 4.22
C ARG A 490 5.60 23.58 4.26
N ILE A 491 4.70 23.89 3.33
CA ILE A 491 3.93 25.14 3.35
C ILE A 491 3.07 25.19 4.63
N VAL A 492 2.18 24.23 4.88
CA VAL A 492 1.31 24.31 6.06
C VAL A 492 2.09 24.30 7.38
N GLY A 493 3.15 23.50 7.48
CA GLY A 493 4.06 23.48 8.63
C GLY A 493 4.74 24.83 8.84
N SER A 494 5.26 25.46 7.78
CA SER A 494 5.90 26.77 7.87
C SER A 494 4.91 27.87 8.29
N ARG A 495 3.65 27.79 7.84
CA ARG A 495 2.60 28.71 8.30
C ARG A 495 2.30 28.54 9.77
N LEU A 496 2.19 27.30 10.26
CA LEU A 496 2.06 27.05 11.69
C LEU A 496 3.26 27.65 12.42
N ALA A 497 4.49 27.35 12.02
CA ALA A 497 5.70 27.88 12.67
C ALA A 497 5.73 29.42 12.73
N GLN A 498 5.43 30.11 11.62
CA GLN A 498 5.52 31.57 11.50
C GLN A 498 4.30 32.32 12.07
N ARG A 499 3.17 31.64 12.31
CA ARG A 499 1.93 32.23 12.84
C ARG A 499 1.52 31.56 14.15
N PRO A 500 2.03 32.00 15.31
CA PRO A 500 1.63 31.49 16.63
C PRO A 500 0.13 31.67 16.93
N ASP A 501 -0.50 32.66 16.31
CA ASP A 501 -1.94 32.94 16.43
C ASP A 501 -2.83 31.97 15.62
N LEU A 502 -2.24 31.23 14.68
CA LEU A 502 -2.94 30.23 13.87
C LEU A 502 -2.85 28.86 14.56
N SER A 503 -3.98 28.36 15.05
CA SER A 503 -4.08 26.99 15.58
C SER A 503 -4.18 25.95 14.47
N ALA A 504 -3.71 24.72 14.72
CA ALA A 504 -3.87 23.58 13.81
C ALA A 504 -5.34 23.34 13.43
N ARG A 505 -6.25 23.47 14.41
CA ARG A 505 -7.70 23.33 14.18
C ARG A 505 -8.26 24.36 13.19
N GLU A 506 -7.86 25.63 13.32
CA GLU A 506 -8.29 26.67 12.39
C GLU A 506 -7.71 26.47 10.99
N LEU A 507 -6.45 26.02 10.90
CA LEU A 507 -5.84 25.69 9.62
C LEU A 507 -6.52 24.49 8.94
N ALA A 508 -6.79 23.41 9.69
CA ALA A 508 -7.57 22.27 9.20
C ALA A 508 -8.94 22.71 8.69
N ARG A 509 -9.64 23.58 9.43
CA ARG A 509 -10.93 24.15 9.02
C ARG A 509 -10.85 24.89 7.69
N ARG A 510 -9.80 25.69 7.47
CA ARG A 510 -9.58 26.43 6.20
C ARG A 510 -9.26 25.49 5.06
N LEU A 511 -8.39 24.50 5.29
CA LEU A 511 -8.00 23.52 4.28
C LEU A 511 -9.16 22.60 3.86
N ARG A 512 -10.21 22.44 4.68
CA ARG A 512 -11.41 21.70 4.26
C ARG A 512 -12.12 22.35 3.07
N ASP A 513 -12.06 23.67 2.93
CA ASP A 513 -12.67 24.37 1.80
C ASP A 513 -11.87 24.15 0.50
N GLU A 514 -12.39 23.32 -0.39
CA GLU A 514 -11.76 23.00 -1.68
C GLU A 514 -11.56 24.20 -2.59
N ALA A 515 -12.41 25.23 -2.49
CA ALA A 515 -12.33 26.40 -3.35
C ALA A 515 -11.09 27.26 -3.02
N SER A 516 -10.75 27.37 -1.74
CA SER A 516 -9.61 28.18 -1.26
C SER A 516 -8.39 27.35 -0.85
N ARG A 517 -8.49 26.01 -0.82
CA ARG A 517 -7.40 25.12 -0.35
C ARG A 517 -6.07 25.39 -1.03
N LEU A 518 -6.05 25.53 -2.35
CA LEU A 518 -4.79 25.79 -3.08
C LEU A 518 -4.19 27.16 -2.77
N ASP A 519 -5.01 28.14 -2.41
CA ASP A 519 -4.55 29.46 -2.01
C ASP A 519 -3.95 29.41 -0.61
N GLU A 520 -4.49 28.55 0.27
CA GLU A 520 -3.90 28.26 1.58
C GLU A 520 -2.57 27.49 1.47
N LEU A 521 -2.34 26.76 0.38
CA LEU A 521 -1.09 26.05 0.07
C LEU A 521 -0.10 26.92 -0.71
N SER A 522 0.09 28.15 -0.24
CA SER A 522 1.09 29.10 -0.72
C SER A 522 1.82 29.84 0.42
N ILE A 523 3.13 30.04 0.28
CA ILE A 523 3.96 30.96 1.09
C ILE A 523 5.06 31.55 0.21
N GLY A 524 5.07 32.88 0.04
CA GLY A 524 6.05 33.55 -0.81
C GLY A 524 6.04 32.96 -2.21
N GLU A 525 7.20 32.50 -2.69
CA GLU A 525 7.36 31.84 -4.00
C GLU A 525 7.01 30.34 -3.99
N LEU A 526 6.82 29.73 -2.80
CA LEU A 526 6.43 28.31 -2.69
C LEU A 526 4.91 28.19 -2.81
N ALA A 527 4.43 27.73 -3.97
CA ALA A 527 3.01 27.49 -4.19
C ALA A 527 2.78 26.20 -5.00
N VAL A 528 1.88 25.34 -4.50
CA VAL A 528 1.49 24.11 -5.21
C VAL A 528 0.85 24.45 -6.56
N ARG A 529 0.04 25.51 -6.60
CA ARG A 529 -0.64 26.01 -7.81
C ARG A 529 0.35 26.34 -8.93
N SER A 530 1.34 27.18 -8.65
CA SER A 530 2.34 27.59 -9.65
C SER A 530 3.10 26.40 -10.26
N SER A 531 3.36 25.37 -9.45
CA SER A 531 4.03 24.17 -9.94
C SER A 531 3.18 23.33 -10.91
N ALA A 532 1.86 23.32 -10.71
CA ALA A 532 0.88 22.65 -11.56
C ALA A 532 0.52 23.47 -12.80
N ASP A 533 0.48 24.81 -12.70
CA ASP A 533 0.26 25.73 -13.82
C ASP A 533 1.30 25.50 -14.93
N LEU A 534 2.56 25.25 -14.56
CA LEU A 534 3.65 24.92 -15.50
C LEU A 534 3.37 23.63 -16.28
N SER A 535 2.90 22.57 -15.61
CA SER A 535 2.54 21.32 -16.27
C SER A 535 1.31 21.48 -17.17
N TYR A 536 0.35 22.34 -16.78
CA TYR A 536 -0.83 22.64 -17.57
C TYR A 536 -0.55 23.51 -18.79
N GLY A 537 0.37 24.48 -18.69
CA GLY A 537 0.79 25.33 -19.81
C GLY A 537 1.46 24.58 -20.96
N ALA A 538 1.96 23.37 -20.71
CA ALA A 538 2.56 22.49 -21.72
C ALA A 538 1.54 21.62 -22.49
N LEU A 539 0.24 21.72 -22.17
CA LEU A 539 -0.83 20.93 -22.77
C LEU A 539 -1.39 21.58 -24.04
N SER A 540 -1.80 20.75 -25.00
CA SER A 540 -2.64 21.20 -26.11
C SER A 540 -4.06 21.56 -25.64
N PRO A 541 -4.86 22.34 -26.41
CA PRO A 541 -6.23 22.67 -26.02
C PRO A 541 -7.13 21.45 -25.76
N GLU A 542 -6.91 20.35 -26.49
CA GLU A 542 -7.64 19.09 -26.33
C GLU A 542 -7.27 18.37 -25.01
N GLU A 543 -5.97 18.29 -24.72
CA GLU A 543 -5.45 17.73 -23.46
C GLU A 543 -5.90 18.55 -22.25
N ALA A 544 -5.85 19.88 -22.36
CA ALA A 544 -6.30 20.80 -21.32
C ALA A 544 -7.81 20.67 -21.04
N ARG A 545 -8.63 20.48 -22.09
CA ARG A 545 -10.07 20.18 -21.92
C ARG A 545 -10.28 18.87 -21.18
N LEU A 546 -9.55 17.81 -21.55
CA LEU A 546 -9.68 16.51 -20.89
C LEU A 546 -9.22 16.58 -19.42
N TYR A 547 -8.15 17.32 -19.13
CA TYR A 547 -7.68 17.53 -17.76
C TYR A 547 -8.72 18.24 -16.88
N ARG A 548 -9.38 19.30 -17.40
CA ARG A 548 -10.49 19.97 -16.69
C ARG A 548 -11.67 19.03 -16.46
N LEU A 549 -12.09 18.26 -17.47
CA LEU A 549 -13.12 17.22 -17.29
C LEU A 549 -12.74 16.24 -16.18
N ILE A 550 -11.51 15.73 -16.20
CA ILE A 550 -11.01 14.80 -15.18
C ILE A 550 -11.04 15.47 -13.79
N GLY A 551 -10.75 16.77 -13.68
CA GLY A 551 -10.90 17.53 -12.43
C GLY A 551 -12.30 17.44 -11.82
N HIS A 552 -13.33 17.56 -12.65
CA HIS A 552 -14.72 17.49 -12.22
C HIS A 552 -15.25 16.05 -12.07
N PHE A 553 -14.69 15.08 -12.79
CA PHE A 553 -15.15 13.69 -12.82
C PHE A 553 -14.42 12.76 -11.83
N ALA A 554 -13.11 12.91 -11.68
CA ALA A 554 -12.24 11.93 -11.03
C ALA A 554 -12.10 12.16 -9.52
N VAL A 555 -13.17 11.96 -8.76
CA VAL A 555 -13.16 11.91 -7.28
C VAL A 555 -12.56 10.58 -6.77
N GLY A 556 -11.73 9.91 -7.57
CA GLY A 556 -11.23 8.56 -7.32
C GLY A 556 -10.55 7.91 -8.52
N VAL A 557 -10.57 6.57 -8.56
CA VAL A 557 -10.02 5.77 -9.66
C VAL A 557 -11.06 5.64 -10.78
N PHE A 558 -10.64 5.80 -12.04
CA PHE A 558 -11.55 5.76 -13.19
C PHE A 558 -10.98 5.00 -14.39
N SER A 559 -11.88 4.59 -15.28
CA SER A 559 -11.58 3.98 -16.59
C SER A 559 -11.40 5.05 -17.67
N ALA A 560 -10.45 4.87 -18.59
CA ALA A 560 -10.39 5.69 -19.80
C ALA A 560 -11.71 5.64 -20.59
N ARG A 561 -12.42 4.50 -20.52
CA ARG A 561 -13.69 4.30 -21.23
C ARG A 561 -14.79 5.26 -20.81
N ALA A 562 -14.75 5.77 -19.58
CA ALA A 562 -15.72 6.76 -19.13
C ALA A 562 -15.60 8.06 -19.94
N LEU A 563 -14.37 8.41 -20.35
CA LEU A 563 -14.09 9.66 -21.08
C LEU A 563 -14.38 9.55 -22.59
N GLU A 564 -14.66 8.35 -23.10
CA GLU A 564 -14.98 8.11 -24.52
C GLU A 564 -16.31 8.76 -24.97
N ALA A 565 -17.13 9.23 -24.02
CA ALA A 565 -18.35 9.97 -24.30
C ALA A 565 -18.08 11.36 -24.90
N VAL A 566 -16.90 11.95 -24.64
CA VAL A 566 -16.58 13.34 -25.01
C VAL A 566 -15.48 13.46 -26.08
N ALA A 567 -14.81 12.34 -26.38
CA ALA A 567 -13.71 12.24 -27.34
C ALA A 567 -13.54 10.80 -27.82
N SER A 568 -12.95 10.60 -29.01
CA SER A 568 -12.70 9.24 -29.53
C SER A 568 -11.74 8.44 -28.62
N PRO A 569 -11.81 7.10 -28.60
CA PRO A 569 -10.89 6.27 -27.79
C PRO A 569 -9.41 6.55 -28.07
N ALA A 570 -9.05 6.83 -29.32
CA ALA A 570 -7.67 7.19 -29.70
C ALA A 570 -7.23 8.55 -29.15
N ALA A 571 -8.15 9.54 -29.14
CA ALA A 571 -7.89 10.85 -28.56
C ALA A 571 -7.76 10.78 -27.03
N VAL A 572 -8.68 10.08 -26.35
CA VAL A 572 -8.62 9.86 -24.90
C VAL A 572 -7.30 9.21 -24.51
N ARG A 573 -6.88 8.15 -25.21
CA ARG A 573 -5.61 7.47 -24.93
C ARG A 573 -4.42 8.40 -25.09
N ARG A 574 -4.31 9.11 -26.21
CA ARG A 574 -3.21 10.05 -26.47
C ARG A 574 -3.13 11.14 -25.41
N SER A 575 -4.27 11.72 -25.04
CA SER A 575 -4.33 12.76 -24.01
C SER A 575 -4.01 12.21 -22.63
N LEU A 576 -4.44 11.00 -22.26
CA LEU A 576 -4.07 10.37 -21.00
C LEU A 576 -2.58 10.03 -20.94
N ASP A 577 -1.99 9.51 -22.03
CA ASP A 577 -0.55 9.26 -22.13
C ASP A 577 0.22 10.57 -21.90
N ARG A 578 -0.23 11.67 -22.53
CA ARG A 578 0.38 12.99 -22.34
C ARG A 578 0.22 13.53 -20.92
N LEU A 579 -0.97 13.37 -20.31
CA LEU A 579 -1.20 13.77 -18.92
C LEU A 579 -0.37 12.94 -17.92
N ILE A 580 -0.06 11.69 -18.25
CA ILE A 580 0.87 10.86 -17.47
C ILE A 580 2.30 11.37 -17.62
N GLU A 581 2.74 11.67 -18.85
CA GLU A 581 4.06 12.26 -19.10
C GLU A 581 4.27 13.52 -18.25
N VAL A 582 3.33 14.47 -18.29
CA VAL A 582 3.44 15.71 -17.51
C VAL A 582 3.07 15.57 -16.02
N ASN A 583 2.84 14.34 -15.54
CA ASN A 583 2.48 13.97 -14.16
C ASN A 583 1.22 14.66 -13.61
N LEU A 584 0.23 14.91 -14.47
CA LEU A 584 -1.09 15.40 -14.08
C LEU A 584 -2.07 14.27 -13.77
N VAL A 585 -1.86 13.08 -14.35
CA VAL A 585 -2.61 11.84 -14.13
C VAL A 585 -1.62 10.70 -13.89
N ARG A 586 -2.02 9.67 -13.14
CA ARG A 586 -1.23 8.43 -13.00
C ARG A 586 -2.06 7.18 -13.25
N ILE A 587 -1.40 6.09 -13.62
CA ILE A 587 -1.99 4.75 -13.61
C ILE A 587 -2.00 4.25 -12.15
N SER A 588 -3.19 3.99 -11.63
CA SER A 588 -3.41 3.49 -10.28
C SER A 588 -3.33 1.97 -10.20
N SER A 589 -3.84 1.26 -11.21
CA SER A 589 -3.82 -0.20 -11.27
C SER A 589 -4.04 -0.67 -12.70
N VAL A 590 -3.77 -1.95 -12.93
CA VAL A 590 -4.11 -2.64 -14.18
C VAL A 590 -4.95 -3.85 -13.79
N ASP A 591 -6.15 -3.97 -14.37
CA ASP A 591 -7.02 -5.11 -14.09
C ASP A 591 -6.48 -6.41 -14.70
N GLN A 592 -7.09 -7.55 -14.37
CA GLN A 592 -6.66 -8.88 -14.84
C GLN A 592 -6.69 -9.01 -16.38
N ARG A 593 -7.38 -8.10 -17.08
CA ARG A 593 -7.48 -8.07 -18.54
C ARG A 593 -6.45 -7.12 -19.17
N GLY A 594 -5.57 -6.52 -18.38
CA GLY A 594 -4.56 -5.57 -18.85
C GLY A 594 -5.08 -4.15 -19.03
N THR A 595 -6.29 -3.81 -18.55
CA THR A 595 -6.86 -2.47 -18.70
C THR A 595 -6.37 -1.56 -17.57
N ALA A 596 -5.71 -0.46 -17.94
CA ALA A 596 -5.23 0.54 -17.00
C ALA A 596 -6.39 1.33 -16.36
N ARG A 597 -6.27 1.57 -15.06
CA ARG A 597 -7.12 2.46 -14.27
C ARG A 597 -6.33 3.69 -13.89
N TYR A 598 -6.96 4.84 -14.02
CA TYR A 598 -6.31 6.14 -13.87
C TYR A 598 -6.77 6.81 -12.59
N ARG A 599 -5.93 7.68 -12.04
CA ARG A 599 -6.27 8.52 -10.89
C ARG A 599 -5.57 9.87 -11.03
N VAL A 600 -6.25 10.92 -10.58
CA VAL A 600 -5.65 12.24 -10.38
C VAL A 600 -5.45 12.47 -8.90
N HIS A 601 -4.31 13.08 -8.57
CA HIS A 601 -3.99 13.45 -7.20
C HIS A 601 -4.91 14.59 -6.73
N ASP A 602 -5.39 14.56 -5.49
CA ASP A 602 -6.45 15.46 -5.02
C ASP A 602 -6.11 16.95 -5.20
N LEU A 603 -4.86 17.36 -4.94
CA LEU A 603 -4.41 18.74 -5.22
C LEU A 603 -4.37 19.09 -6.70
N LEU A 604 -4.03 18.14 -7.57
CA LEU A 604 -4.05 18.32 -9.02
C LEU A 604 -5.49 18.32 -9.55
N ARG A 605 -6.42 17.64 -8.87
CA ARG A 605 -7.85 17.71 -9.16
C ARG A 605 -8.39 19.11 -8.85
N LEU A 606 -8.07 19.67 -7.68
CA LEU A 606 -8.43 21.05 -7.35
C LEU A 606 -7.83 22.07 -8.31
N HIS A 607 -6.60 21.83 -8.75
CA HIS A 607 -5.97 22.65 -9.77
C HIS A 607 -6.75 22.57 -11.09
N ALA A 608 -7.11 21.37 -11.55
CA ALA A 608 -7.93 21.17 -12.74
C ALA A 608 -9.30 21.88 -12.68
N LEU A 609 -9.92 21.96 -11.50
CA LEU A 609 -11.15 22.73 -11.27
C LEU A 609 -10.93 24.25 -11.36
N GLY A 610 -9.76 24.72 -10.91
CA GLY A 610 -9.42 26.14 -10.83
C GLY A 610 -8.98 26.77 -12.15
N VAL A 611 -8.39 25.98 -13.06
CA VAL A 611 -7.83 26.47 -14.33
C VAL A 611 -8.87 26.66 -15.43
N GLY A 612 -8.58 27.58 -16.35
CA GLY A 612 -9.45 27.94 -17.47
C GLY A 612 -10.39 29.11 -17.15
N ASP A 613 -10.93 29.71 -18.20
CA ASP A 613 -11.96 30.75 -18.11
C ASP A 613 -13.35 30.16 -17.75
N ASP A 614 -14.32 31.03 -17.51
CA ASP A 614 -15.66 30.61 -17.08
C ASP A 614 -16.38 29.74 -18.12
N GLU A 615 -16.16 29.97 -19.42
CA GLU A 615 -16.74 29.16 -20.49
C GLU A 615 -16.10 27.77 -20.56
N GLN A 616 -14.78 27.69 -20.37
CA GLN A 616 -14.03 26.44 -20.32
C GLN A 616 -14.40 25.60 -19.09
N LYS A 617 -14.70 26.24 -17.95
CA LYS A 617 -15.21 25.58 -16.75
C LYS A 617 -16.64 25.09 -16.94
N ALA A 618 -17.51 25.91 -17.52
CA ALA A 618 -18.87 25.50 -17.89
C ALA A 618 -18.86 24.31 -18.88
N GLN A 619 -17.94 24.31 -19.84
CA GLN A 619 -17.76 23.19 -20.77
C GLN A 619 -17.34 21.90 -20.04
N ALA A 620 -16.47 21.99 -19.03
CA ALA A 620 -16.07 20.80 -18.26
C ALA A 620 -17.25 20.17 -17.51
N VAL A 621 -18.19 20.99 -16.99
CA VAL A 621 -19.42 20.49 -16.36
C VAL A 621 -20.34 19.81 -17.39
N ARG A 622 -20.51 20.40 -18.58
CA ARG A 622 -21.26 19.76 -19.70
C ARG A 622 -20.62 18.44 -20.14
N ASP A 623 -19.30 18.38 -20.12
CA ASP A 623 -18.55 17.16 -20.43
C ASP A 623 -18.75 16.09 -19.36
N VAL A 624 -18.82 16.44 -18.08
CA VAL A 624 -19.19 15.51 -16.99
C VAL A 624 -20.59 14.97 -17.22
N GLU A 625 -21.55 15.85 -17.53
CA GLU A 625 -22.93 15.45 -17.83
C GLU A 625 -22.99 14.40 -18.94
N ALA A 626 -22.29 14.63 -20.06
CA ALA A 626 -22.19 13.67 -21.15
C ALA A 626 -21.58 12.32 -20.71
N VAL A 627 -20.55 12.34 -19.85
CA VAL A 627 -19.93 11.13 -19.31
C VAL A 627 -20.90 10.35 -18.42
N VAL A 628 -21.56 11.02 -17.47
CA VAL A 628 -22.46 10.33 -16.53
C VAL A 628 -23.74 9.85 -17.21
N ASP A 629 -24.23 10.55 -18.23
CA ASP A 629 -25.33 10.08 -19.09
C ASP A 629 -24.93 8.82 -19.88
N ALA A 630 -23.74 8.83 -20.51
CA ALA A 630 -23.24 7.65 -21.21
C ALA A 630 -23.07 6.43 -20.28
N ILE A 631 -22.62 6.66 -19.03
CA ILE A 631 -22.55 5.62 -18.00
C ILE A 631 -23.95 5.09 -17.67
N LEU A 632 -24.92 5.96 -17.37
CA LEU A 632 -26.29 5.56 -17.04
C LEU A 632 -26.93 4.74 -18.17
N ASN A 633 -26.82 5.21 -19.41
CA ASN A 633 -27.36 4.51 -20.58
C ASN A 633 -26.70 3.14 -20.79
N LYS A 634 -25.40 3.01 -20.47
CA LYS A 634 -24.71 1.71 -20.53
C LYS A 634 -25.14 0.77 -19.40
N ILE A 635 -25.35 1.27 -18.17
CA ILE A 635 -25.90 0.48 -17.06
C ILE A 635 -27.29 -0.06 -17.43
N ARG A 636 -28.17 0.78 -17.98
CA ARG A 636 -29.52 0.37 -18.42
C ARG A 636 -29.47 -0.74 -19.47
N ARG A 637 -28.59 -0.61 -20.47
CA ARG A 637 -28.41 -1.67 -21.48
C ARG A 637 -27.86 -2.96 -20.89
N ALA A 638 -26.88 -2.87 -19.98
CA ALA A 638 -26.33 -4.03 -19.32
C ALA A 638 -27.39 -4.74 -18.45
N ASN A 639 -28.23 -3.99 -17.73
CA ASN A 639 -29.37 -4.54 -16.99
C ASN A 639 -30.36 -5.28 -17.89
N ASN A 640 -30.67 -4.75 -19.08
CA ASN A 640 -31.53 -5.43 -20.06
C ASN A 640 -30.94 -6.76 -20.57
N GLY A 641 -29.64 -6.97 -20.43
CA GLY A 641 -28.96 -8.22 -20.78
C GLY A 641 -28.93 -9.25 -19.65
N LEU A 642 -29.33 -8.90 -18.42
CA LEU A 642 -29.36 -9.83 -17.27
C LEU A 642 -30.59 -10.74 -17.36
N SER A 643 -30.42 -12.03 -17.08
CA SER A 643 -31.51 -13.01 -17.19
C SER A 643 -32.39 -13.10 -15.92
N PHE A 644 -32.10 -12.32 -14.88
CA PHE A 644 -32.90 -12.26 -13.64
C PHE A 644 -33.71 -10.96 -13.57
N GLU A 645 -34.91 -11.04 -13.00
CA GLU A 645 -35.75 -9.87 -12.80
C GLU A 645 -35.58 -9.29 -11.40
N TYR A 646 -34.95 -8.12 -11.35
CA TYR A 646 -34.80 -7.34 -10.12
C TYR A 646 -36.15 -7.07 -9.48
N PHE A 647 -36.33 -7.53 -8.24
CA PHE A 647 -37.48 -7.13 -7.46
C PHE A 647 -37.19 -5.74 -6.92
N GLY A 648 -37.89 -4.73 -7.42
CA GLY A 648 -37.72 -3.33 -7.04
C GLY A 648 -38.38 -2.40 -8.04
N VAL A 649 -38.28 -1.10 -7.81
CA VAL A 649 -38.64 -0.09 -8.81
C VAL A 649 -37.36 0.32 -9.51
N LEU A 650 -37.25 -0.03 -10.79
CA LEU A 650 -36.15 0.44 -11.60
C LEU A 650 -36.35 1.92 -11.93
N GLU A 651 -35.24 2.62 -12.04
CA GLU A 651 -35.23 3.97 -12.57
C GLU A 651 -35.48 3.91 -14.08
N HIS A 652 -36.72 4.13 -14.52
CA HIS A 652 -37.12 4.01 -15.94
C HIS A 652 -37.88 5.25 -16.42
N THR A 653 -37.37 6.45 -16.11
CA THR A 653 -37.92 7.71 -16.62
C THR A 653 -37.27 8.10 -17.97
N GLY A 654 -37.61 7.38 -19.05
CA GLY A 654 -37.32 7.79 -20.44
C GLY A 654 -35.83 7.98 -20.83
N PRO A 655 -35.54 8.30 -22.10
CA PRO A 655 -34.15 8.47 -22.55
C PRO A 655 -33.60 9.84 -22.16
N LEU A 656 -32.28 9.94 -21.97
CA LEU A 656 -31.54 11.21 -22.06
C LEU A 656 -30.88 11.34 -23.46
N THR A 657 -30.56 10.23 -24.13
CA THR A 657 -30.29 10.10 -25.58
C THR A 657 -30.62 8.69 -26.09
N GLU A 658 -30.76 8.49 -27.42
CA GLU A 658 -30.97 7.16 -28.02
C GLU A 658 -29.69 6.29 -27.93
N PRO A 659 -29.79 5.04 -27.44
CA PRO A 659 -28.63 4.16 -27.29
C PRO A 659 -28.13 3.56 -28.60
N ASP A 660 -26.82 3.23 -28.65
CA ASP A 660 -26.24 2.27 -29.62
C ASP A 660 -26.96 0.91 -29.52
N PRO A 661 -27.45 0.35 -30.64
CA PRO A 661 -28.32 -0.83 -30.66
C PRO A 661 -27.65 -2.15 -30.28
N SER A 662 -26.34 -2.18 -30.05
CA SER A 662 -25.63 -3.43 -29.75
C SER A 662 -26.05 -4.01 -28.38
N PRO A 663 -26.69 -5.20 -28.34
CA PRO A 663 -27.19 -5.78 -27.10
C PRO A 663 -26.06 -6.39 -26.27
N PHE A 664 -26.22 -6.39 -24.94
CA PHE A 664 -25.40 -7.20 -24.04
C PHE A 664 -25.98 -8.62 -23.97
N THR A 665 -25.11 -9.63 -24.04
CA THR A 665 -25.45 -10.94 -23.43
C THR A 665 -25.31 -10.85 -21.93
N GLU A 666 -25.92 -11.77 -21.17
CA GLU A 666 -25.77 -11.82 -19.71
C GLU A 666 -24.31 -11.90 -19.28
N THR A 667 -23.51 -12.74 -19.95
CA THR A 667 -22.08 -12.88 -19.67
C THR A 667 -21.32 -11.58 -19.92
N ASP A 668 -21.64 -10.86 -20.99
CA ASP A 668 -21.00 -9.58 -21.31
C ASP A 668 -21.39 -8.50 -20.28
N ALA A 669 -22.65 -8.47 -19.85
CA ALA A 669 -23.17 -7.50 -18.88
C ALA A 669 -22.46 -7.65 -17.53
N ILE A 670 -22.42 -8.87 -16.99
CA ILE A 670 -21.75 -9.16 -15.72
C ILE A 670 -20.26 -8.84 -15.83
N ALA A 671 -19.58 -9.29 -16.89
CA ALA A 671 -18.15 -9.01 -17.08
C ALA A 671 -17.86 -7.50 -17.18
N TRP A 672 -18.76 -6.73 -17.80
CA TRP A 672 -18.63 -5.29 -17.88
C TRP A 672 -18.81 -4.62 -16.51
N PHE A 673 -19.86 -4.97 -15.76
CA PHE A 673 -20.07 -4.46 -14.41
C PHE A 673 -18.90 -4.79 -13.48
N ASP A 674 -18.42 -6.03 -13.50
CA ASP A 674 -17.26 -6.48 -12.71
C ASP A 674 -16.02 -5.61 -13.04
N SER A 675 -15.84 -5.25 -14.31
CA SER A 675 -14.73 -4.40 -14.75
C SER A 675 -14.91 -2.91 -14.40
N GLU A 676 -16.13 -2.37 -14.42
CA GLU A 676 -16.38 -0.93 -14.22
C GLU A 676 -16.85 -0.57 -12.80
N ARG A 677 -16.95 -1.54 -11.90
CA ARG A 677 -17.36 -1.38 -10.49
C ARG A 677 -16.67 -0.18 -9.81
N SER A 678 -15.37 -0.02 -10.00
CA SER A 678 -14.60 1.08 -9.38
C SER A 678 -14.95 2.48 -9.91
N THR A 679 -15.62 2.57 -11.06
CA THR A 679 -15.97 3.82 -11.74
C THR A 679 -17.30 4.40 -11.25
N PHE A 680 -18.25 3.58 -10.78
CA PHE A 680 -19.61 4.04 -10.49
C PHE A 680 -19.73 4.93 -9.25
N VAL A 681 -19.13 4.57 -8.12
CA VAL A 681 -19.16 5.42 -6.90
C VAL A 681 -18.51 6.79 -7.16
N PRO A 682 -17.32 6.89 -7.79
CA PRO A 682 -16.77 8.17 -8.22
C PRO A 682 -17.70 8.94 -9.16
N ALA A 683 -18.34 8.28 -10.14
CA ALA A 683 -19.26 8.94 -11.07
C ALA A 683 -20.50 9.52 -10.37
N ILE A 684 -21.08 8.80 -9.40
CA ILE A 684 -22.21 9.28 -8.59
C ILE A 684 -21.80 10.50 -7.77
N ARG A 685 -20.62 10.46 -7.13
CA ARG A 685 -20.10 11.63 -6.37
C ARG A 685 -19.80 12.80 -7.28
N ALA A 686 -19.19 12.57 -8.43
CA ALA A 686 -18.92 13.61 -9.42
C ALA A 686 -20.22 14.27 -9.90
N ALA A 687 -21.25 13.49 -10.22
CA ALA A 687 -22.55 14.03 -10.58
C ALA A 687 -23.12 14.92 -9.44
N ALA A 688 -23.12 14.44 -8.20
CA ALA A 688 -23.62 15.21 -7.06
C ALA A 688 -22.83 16.51 -6.80
N GLN A 689 -21.49 16.46 -6.88
CA GLN A 689 -20.62 17.62 -6.67
C GLN A 689 -20.76 18.70 -7.76
N ASN A 690 -21.15 18.30 -8.96
CA ASN A 690 -21.39 19.22 -10.08
C ASN A 690 -22.87 19.66 -10.19
N GLY A 691 -23.71 19.37 -9.18
CA GLY A 691 -25.13 19.74 -9.18
C GLY A 691 -26.01 18.88 -10.10
N LEU A 692 -25.45 17.84 -10.73
CA LEU A 692 -26.17 16.88 -11.57
C LEU A 692 -26.86 15.81 -10.70
N HIS A 693 -27.61 16.28 -9.69
CA HIS A 693 -28.24 15.44 -8.67
C HIS A 693 -29.18 14.39 -9.26
N GLU A 694 -29.88 14.72 -10.34
CA GLU A 694 -30.74 13.77 -11.05
C GLU A 694 -29.92 12.57 -11.58
N HIS A 695 -28.79 12.81 -12.26
CA HIS A 695 -27.92 11.74 -12.74
C HIS A 695 -27.35 10.91 -11.59
N ALA A 696 -26.96 11.54 -10.48
CA ALA A 696 -26.36 10.87 -9.33
C ALA A 696 -27.29 9.80 -8.75
N TRP A 697 -28.55 10.14 -8.46
CA TRP A 697 -29.50 9.17 -7.89
C TRP A 697 -29.93 8.14 -8.94
N ARG A 698 -30.05 8.53 -10.22
CA ARG A 698 -30.45 7.61 -11.30
C ARG A 698 -29.39 6.53 -11.57
N ILE A 699 -28.11 6.89 -11.54
CA ILE A 699 -27.00 5.93 -11.65
C ILE A 699 -27.00 4.97 -10.45
N ALA A 700 -27.17 5.49 -9.23
CA ALA A 700 -27.28 4.66 -8.03
C ALA A 700 -28.43 3.64 -8.15
N ALA A 701 -29.62 4.10 -8.55
CA ALA A 701 -30.80 3.25 -8.74
C ALA A 701 -30.59 2.20 -9.83
N ALA A 702 -30.04 2.61 -10.98
CA ALA A 702 -29.78 1.73 -12.11
C ALA A 702 -28.71 0.69 -11.81
N TRP A 703 -27.77 0.95 -10.90
CA TRP A 703 -26.75 -0.03 -10.50
C TRP A 703 -27.26 -1.07 -9.47
N GLY A 704 -28.35 -0.76 -8.77
CA GLY A 704 -28.97 -1.62 -7.75
C GLY A 704 -29.15 -3.09 -8.14
N PRO A 705 -29.68 -3.44 -9.33
CA PRO A 705 -29.83 -4.83 -9.77
C PRO A 705 -28.54 -5.66 -9.70
N TYR A 706 -27.44 -5.13 -10.24
CA TYR A 706 -26.17 -5.86 -10.22
C TYR A 706 -25.61 -6.00 -8.79
N LEU A 707 -25.79 -4.98 -7.95
CA LEU A 707 -25.38 -5.02 -6.54
C LEU A 707 -26.17 -6.05 -5.74
N ASP A 708 -27.46 -6.21 -6.02
CA ASP A 708 -28.34 -7.25 -5.48
C ASP A 708 -27.84 -8.65 -5.91
N LEU A 709 -27.56 -8.84 -7.20
CA LEU A 709 -27.02 -10.10 -7.73
C LEU A 709 -25.68 -10.50 -7.11
N ARG A 710 -24.77 -9.55 -6.90
CA ARG A 710 -23.39 -9.80 -6.44
C ARG A 710 -23.19 -9.63 -4.93
N ALA A 711 -24.24 -9.34 -4.17
CA ALA A 711 -24.15 -9.00 -2.74
C ALA A 711 -23.12 -7.88 -2.46
N GLY A 712 -23.10 -6.83 -3.29
CA GLY A 712 -22.16 -5.71 -3.21
C GLY A 712 -22.51 -4.69 -2.12
N PHE A 713 -22.65 -5.11 -0.87
CA PHE A 713 -23.29 -4.34 0.21
C PHE A 713 -22.65 -2.98 0.52
N ASP A 714 -21.32 -2.89 0.53
CA ASP A 714 -20.63 -1.61 0.82
C ASP A 714 -20.86 -0.57 -0.27
N ASP A 715 -20.74 -0.99 -1.53
CA ASP A 715 -21.02 -0.14 -2.68
C ASP A 715 -22.50 0.23 -2.74
N TRP A 716 -23.40 -0.70 -2.42
CA TRP A 716 -24.83 -0.45 -2.30
C TRP A 716 -25.11 0.65 -1.28
N ASN A 717 -24.60 0.50 -0.06
CA ASN A 717 -24.81 1.50 0.98
C ASN A 717 -24.28 2.89 0.56
N GLY A 718 -23.00 2.96 0.15
CA GLY A 718 -22.36 4.23 -0.19
C GLY A 718 -23.00 4.95 -1.37
N SER A 719 -23.33 4.21 -2.43
CA SER A 719 -24.00 4.76 -3.62
C SER A 719 -25.41 5.27 -3.32
N HIS A 720 -26.21 4.49 -2.59
CA HIS A 720 -27.62 4.82 -2.36
C HIS A 720 -27.82 5.87 -1.28
N GLN A 721 -26.89 6.01 -0.31
CA GLN A 721 -26.89 7.14 0.61
C GLN A 721 -26.65 8.46 -0.15
N GLN A 722 -25.65 8.50 -1.04
CA GLN A 722 -25.39 9.68 -1.88
C GLN A 722 -26.51 9.94 -2.90
N GLY A 723 -27.08 8.86 -3.45
CA GLY A 723 -28.27 8.92 -4.31
C GLY A 723 -29.48 9.50 -3.57
N LEU A 724 -29.73 9.09 -2.32
CA LEU A 724 -30.82 9.65 -1.50
C LEU A 724 -30.63 11.14 -1.26
N LEU A 725 -29.42 11.56 -0.86
CA LEU A 725 -29.10 12.98 -0.67
C LEU A 725 -29.31 13.78 -1.97
N SER A 726 -28.95 13.20 -3.12
CA SER A 726 -29.13 13.85 -4.41
C SER A 726 -30.60 13.93 -4.82
N ALA A 727 -31.39 12.87 -4.63
CA ALA A 727 -32.83 12.89 -4.88
C ALA A 727 -33.55 13.96 -4.04
N ILE A 728 -33.17 14.10 -2.76
CA ILE A 728 -33.66 15.17 -1.89
C ILE A 728 -33.23 16.54 -2.42
N ALA A 729 -31.96 16.71 -2.81
CA ALA A 729 -31.41 17.98 -3.28
C ALA A 729 -32.10 18.48 -4.56
N CYS A 730 -32.49 17.58 -5.48
CA CYS A 730 -33.26 17.95 -6.68
C CYS A 730 -34.78 17.92 -6.47
N GLY A 731 -35.27 17.58 -5.27
CA GLY A 731 -36.70 17.48 -4.97
C GLY A 731 -37.42 16.35 -5.70
N ASP A 732 -36.71 15.29 -6.11
CA ASP A 732 -37.32 14.13 -6.78
C ASP A 732 -37.84 13.12 -5.75
N ARG A 733 -39.12 13.27 -5.41
CA ARG A 733 -39.78 12.42 -4.43
C ARG A 733 -39.87 10.95 -4.85
N ARG A 734 -39.93 10.67 -6.16
CA ARG A 734 -39.92 9.29 -6.66
C ARG A 734 -38.52 8.68 -6.52
N GLY A 735 -37.49 9.46 -6.83
CA GLY A 735 -36.09 9.10 -6.59
C GLY A 735 -35.83 8.78 -5.11
N GLU A 736 -36.32 9.62 -4.20
CA GLU A 736 -36.25 9.38 -2.75
C GLU A 736 -36.89 8.04 -2.36
N ALA A 737 -38.08 7.76 -2.90
CA ALA A 737 -38.80 6.51 -2.65
C ALA A 737 -38.00 5.28 -3.10
N ILE A 738 -37.40 5.32 -4.29
CA ILE A 738 -36.55 4.25 -4.83
C ILE A 738 -35.32 4.05 -3.97
N MET A 739 -34.64 5.13 -3.56
CA MET A 739 -33.45 5.07 -2.72
C MET A 739 -33.77 4.47 -1.34
N HIS A 740 -34.83 4.94 -0.69
CA HIS A 740 -35.29 4.37 0.58
C HIS A 740 -35.67 2.90 0.44
N ARG A 741 -36.39 2.53 -0.62
CA ARG A 741 -36.75 1.13 -0.87
C ARG A 741 -35.50 0.24 -0.96
N ASN A 742 -34.48 0.68 -1.69
CA ASN A 742 -33.25 -0.10 -1.90
C ASN A 742 -32.39 -0.15 -0.62
N LEU A 743 -32.28 0.94 0.14
CA LEU A 743 -31.62 0.95 1.45
C LEU A 743 -32.35 0.06 2.47
N GLY A 744 -33.68 0.03 2.41
CA GLY A 744 -34.49 -0.89 3.21
C GLY A 744 -34.21 -2.35 2.86
N GLN A 745 -34.08 -2.67 1.57
CA GLN A 745 -33.72 -4.03 1.12
C GLN A 745 -32.30 -4.44 1.55
N LEU A 746 -31.34 -3.51 1.47
CA LEU A 746 -29.98 -3.75 1.97
C LEU A 746 -29.98 -4.05 3.47
N ALA A 747 -30.72 -3.26 4.26
CA ALA A 747 -30.86 -3.49 5.70
C ALA A 747 -31.51 -4.85 6.03
N VAL A 748 -32.45 -5.33 5.20
CA VAL A 748 -32.98 -6.71 5.34
C VAL A 748 -31.90 -7.76 5.15
N TYR A 749 -31.01 -7.61 4.15
CA TYR A 749 -29.92 -8.57 3.91
C TYR A 749 -28.85 -8.56 5.00
N GLN A 750 -28.77 -7.48 5.79
CA GLN A 750 -27.84 -7.34 6.92
C GLN A 750 -28.50 -7.61 8.27
N ASP A 751 -29.74 -8.10 8.29
CA ASP A 751 -30.55 -8.33 9.50
C ASP A 751 -30.75 -7.06 10.37
N ASP A 752 -30.62 -5.85 9.79
CA ASP A 752 -30.93 -4.57 10.46
C ASP A 752 -32.41 -4.20 10.29
N TRP A 753 -33.25 -4.91 11.04
CA TRP A 753 -34.71 -4.83 10.95
C TRP A 753 -35.28 -3.45 11.28
N GLU A 754 -34.64 -2.69 12.18
CA GLU A 754 -35.11 -1.36 12.56
C GLU A 754 -34.84 -0.32 11.47
N THR A 755 -33.65 -0.36 10.87
CA THR A 755 -33.31 0.50 9.73
C THR A 755 -34.14 0.11 8.50
N ALA A 756 -34.33 -1.20 8.24
CA ALA A 756 -35.19 -1.70 7.18
C ALA A 756 -36.62 -1.16 7.29
N ARG A 757 -37.24 -1.25 8.48
CA ARG A 757 -38.57 -0.69 8.74
C ARG A 757 -38.63 0.80 8.42
N ARG A 758 -37.70 1.61 8.96
CA ARG A 758 -37.69 3.06 8.76
C ARG A 758 -37.64 3.43 7.28
N HIS A 759 -36.81 2.73 6.53
CA HIS A 759 -36.67 2.96 5.09
C HIS A 759 -37.88 2.48 4.29
N PHE A 760 -38.48 1.33 4.61
CA PHE A 760 -39.70 0.90 3.92
C PHE A 760 -40.92 1.78 4.25
N ASP A 761 -41.05 2.26 5.48
CA ASP A 761 -42.09 3.23 5.86
C ASP A 761 -41.92 4.53 5.05
N ALA A 762 -40.69 5.07 4.97
CA ALA A 762 -40.39 6.26 4.18
C ALA A 762 -40.64 6.05 2.68
N ALA A 763 -40.25 4.90 2.13
CA ALA A 763 -40.50 4.54 0.74
C ALA A 763 -42.00 4.43 0.44
N ALA A 764 -42.76 3.74 1.29
CA ALA A 764 -44.21 3.58 1.13
C ALA A 764 -44.94 4.93 1.14
N GLN A 765 -44.54 5.83 2.05
CA GLN A 765 -45.09 7.17 2.09
C GLN A 765 -44.75 7.96 0.81
N ALA A 766 -43.48 7.97 0.40
CA ALA A 766 -43.04 8.71 -0.77
C ALA A 766 -43.68 8.19 -2.08
N PHE A 767 -43.79 6.87 -2.25
CA PHE A 767 -44.48 6.28 -3.41
C PHE A 767 -45.97 6.63 -3.44
N ALA A 768 -46.65 6.63 -2.29
CA ALA A 768 -48.06 7.03 -2.20
C ALA A 768 -48.26 8.52 -2.56
N GLU A 769 -47.35 9.40 -2.13
CA GLU A 769 -47.39 10.84 -2.45
C GLU A 769 -47.24 11.12 -3.95
N VAL A 770 -46.43 10.33 -4.67
CA VAL A 770 -46.26 10.46 -6.13
C VAL A 770 -47.24 9.60 -6.95
N GLY A 771 -48.12 8.84 -6.29
CA GLY A 771 -49.08 7.95 -6.94
C GLY A 771 -48.47 6.74 -7.66
N ASP A 772 -47.27 6.29 -7.26
CA ASP A 772 -46.61 5.13 -7.84
C ASP A 772 -47.10 3.84 -7.18
N ARG A 773 -48.12 3.23 -7.81
CA ARG A 773 -48.77 2.03 -7.28
C ARG A 773 -47.84 0.81 -7.22
N LEU A 774 -46.98 0.65 -8.23
CA LEU A 774 -45.97 -0.41 -8.25
C LEU A 774 -45.02 -0.25 -7.06
N GLY A 775 -44.51 0.97 -6.86
CA GLY A 775 -43.63 1.29 -5.74
C GLY A 775 -44.25 1.07 -4.37
N GLU A 776 -45.53 1.45 -4.18
CA GLU A 776 -46.28 1.11 -2.98
C GLU A 776 -46.33 -0.40 -2.72
N GLY A 777 -46.59 -1.20 -3.76
CA GLY A 777 -46.61 -2.66 -3.67
C GLY A 777 -45.24 -3.23 -3.27
N VAL A 778 -44.15 -2.72 -3.88
CA VAL A 778 -42.79 -3.13 -3.54
C VAL A 778 -42.45 -2.80 -2.09
N ALA A 779 -42.77 -1.60 -1.62
CA ALA A 779 -42.55 -1.21 -0.22
C ALA A 779 -43.40 -2.05 0.75
N ALA A 780 -44.65 -2.37 0.39
CA ALA A 780 -45.52 -3.24 1.18
C ALA A 780 -44.96 -4.65 1.35
N VAL A 781 -44.30 -5.24 0.33
CA VAL A 781 -43.59 -6.53 0.50
C VAL A 781 -42.45 -6.41 1.52
N GLY A 782 -41.70 -5.32 1.51
CA GLY A 782 -40.66 -5.04 2.51
C GLY A 782 -41.21 -4.98 3.93
N LEU A 783 -42.27 -4.18 4.13
CA LEU A 783 -42.99 -4.08 5.42
C LEU A 783 -43.60 -5.41 5.86
N GLY A 784 -44.19 -6.17 4.93
CA GLY A 784 -44.72 -7.50 5.20
C GLY A 784 -43.65 -8.48 5.67
N THR A 785 -42.45 -8.38 5.11
CA THR A 785 -41.29 -9.18 5.52
C THR A 785 -40.84 -8.82 6.92
N TRP A 786 -40.69 -7.53 7.23
CA TRP A 786 -40.39 -7.08 8.59
C TRP A 786 -41.44 -7.54 9.62
N LEU A 787 -42.73 -7.41 9.31
CA LEU A 787 -43.82 -7.85 10.19
C LEU A 787 -43.82 -9.37 10.41
N ARG A 788 -43.47 -10.15 9.36
CA ARG A 788 -43.34 -11.60 9.45
C ARG A 788 -42.22 -11.99 10.42
N GLU A 789 -41.06 -11.34 10.34
CA GLU A 789 -39.92 -11.63 11.22
C GLU A 789 -40.19 -11.25 12.68
N ARG A 790 -41.03 -10.23 12.94
CA ARG A 790 -41.50 -9.91 14.30
C ARG A 790 -42.60 -10.84 14.84
N GLY A 791 -43.03 -11.82 14.06
CA GLY A 791 -44.15 -12.70 14.42
C GLY A 791 -45.53 -12.05 14.29
N GLU A 792 -45.64 -10.80 13.82
CA GLU A 792 -46.90 -10.07 13.58
C GLU A 792 -47.56 -10.50 12.25
N ARG A 793 -47.75 -11.80 12.11
CA ARG A 793 -48.09 -12.49 10.85
C ARG A 793 -49.40 -12.00 10.22
N ASP A 794 -50.40 -11.60 10.99
CA ASP A 794 -51.68 -11.07 10.45
C ASP A 794 -51.52 -9.72 9.77
N LYS A 795 -50.70 -8.84 10.37
CA LYS A 795 -50.41 -7.55 9.77
C LYS A 795 -49.52 -7.72 8.53
N GLY A 796 -48.57 -8.66 8.58
CA GLY A 796 -47.73 -8.99 7.43
C GLY A 796 -48.53 -9.50 6.24
N LEU A 797 -49.53 -10.35 6.47
CA LEU A 797 -50.41 -10.86 5.42
C LEU A 797 -51.18 -9.72 4.71
N LYS A 798 -51.73 -8.76 5.47
CA LYS A 798 -52.40 -7.59 4.89
C LYS A 798 -51.49 -6.75 3.98
N GLN A 799 -50.20 -6.66 4.31
CA GLN A 799 -49.23 -5.97 3.46
C GLN A 799 -48.97 -6.74 2.17
N TYR A 800 -48.86 -8.08 2.23
CA TYR A 800 -48.71 -8.90 1.02
C TYR A 800 -49.96 -8.87 0.15
N GLU A 801 -51.17 -8.84 0.72
CA GLU A 801 -52.42 -8.68 -0.02
C GLU A 801 -52.46 -7.33 -0.76
N LYS A 802 -52.12 -6.23 -0.07
CA LYS A 802 -51.97 -4.90 -0.69
C LYS A 802 -50.97 -4.92 -1.85
N ALA A 803 -49.84 -5.62 -1.67
CA ALA A 803 -48.83 -5.74 -2.72
C ALA A 803 -49.33 -6.55 -3.92
N ILE A 804 -50.02 -7.67 -3.70
CA ILE A 804 -50.60 -8.49 -4.78
C ILE A 804 -51.60 -7.66 -5.59
N GLU A 805 -52.49 -6.92 -4.93
CA GLU A 805 -53.44 -6.02 -5.60
C GLU A 805 -52.71 -5.01 -6.50
N ALA A 806 -51.69 -4.32 -5.95
CA ALA A 806 -50.90 -3.36 -6.71
C ALA A 806 -50.19 -3.98 -7.93
N PHE A 807 -49.61 -5.18 -7.79
CA PHE A 807 -48.92 -5.84 -8.89
C PHE A 807 -49.87 -6.41 -9.95
N VAL A 808 -51.07 -6.83 -9.57
CA VAL A 808 -52.13 -7.23 -10.51
C VAL A 808 -52.62 -6.02 -11.31
N GLU A 809 -52.84 -4.88 -10.64
CA GLU A 809 -53.25 -3.62 -11.28
C GLU A 809 -52.20 -3.11 -12.28
N ASP A 810 -50.92 -3.18 -11.93
CA ASP A 810 -49.80 -2.76 -12.79
C ASP A 810 -49.47 -3.78 -13.91
N GLY A 811 -49.90 -5.03 -13.76
CA GLY A 811 -49.56 -6.13 -14.68
C GLY A 811 -48.16 -6.73 -14.45
N ASN A 812 -47.52 -6.41 -13.32
CA ASN A 812 -46.20 -6.91 -12.93
C ASN A 812 -46.29 -8.34 -12.35
N ALA A 813 -46.45 -9.31 -13.26
CA ALA A 813 -46.67 -10.71 -12.90
C ALA A 813 -45.52 -11.30 -12.05
N ASN A 814 -44.28 -10.86 -12.27
CA ASN A 814 -43.16 -11.39 -11.52
C ASN A 814 -43.19 -10.89 -10.07
N ALA A 815 -43.44 -9.60 -9.83
CA ALA A 815 -43.62 -9.08 -8.48
C ALA A 815 -44.82 -9.75 -7.76
N GLU A 816 -45.90 -10.00 -8.51
CA GLU A 816 -47.10 -10.73 -8.08
C GLU A 816 -46.75 -12.14 -7.56
N ALA A 817 -45.95 -12.90 -8.31
CA ALA A 817 -45.51 -14.24 -7.93
C ALA A 817 -44.67 -14.23 -6.63
N LEU A 818 -43.84 -13.21 -6.45
CA LEU A 818 -43.03 -13.05 -5.24
C LEU A 818 -43.90 -12.76 -4.02
N ALA A 819 -44.84 -11.80 -4.12
CA ALA A 819 -45.75 -11.47 -3.03
C ALA A 819 -46.64 -12.66 -2.63
N ARG A 820 -47.13 -13.43 -3.60
CA ARG A 820 -47.85 -14.68 -3.32
C ARG A 820 -47.00 -15.73 -2.62
N THR A 821 -45.73 -15.85 -3.00
CA THR A 821 -44.80 -16.78 -2.35
C THR A 821 -44.55 -16.38 -0.89
N ALA A 822 -44.44 -15.07 -0.63
CA ALA A 822 -44.28 -14.54 0.72
C ALA A 822 -45.55 -14.75 1.58
N ALA A 823 -46.74 -14.50 1.03
CA ALA A 823 -48.02 -14.79 1.70
C ALA A 823 -48.20 -16.28 1.99
N ALA A 824 -47.84 -17.15 1.03
CA ALA A 824 -47.91 -18.60 1.19
C ALA A 824 -47.08 -19.12 2.37
N ASN A 825 -45.93 -18.49 2.66
CA ASN A 825 -45.11 -18.80 3.82
C ASN A 825 -45.87 -18.56 5.14
N ILE A 826 -46.59 -17.44 5.26
CA ILE A 826 -47.39 -17.14 6.44
C ILE A 826 -48.51 -18.18 6.64
N TYR A 827 -49.23 -18.55 5.58
CA TYR A 827 -50.27 -19.59 5.67
C TYR A 827 -49.71 -20.96 6.05
N MET A 828 -48.52 -21.30 5.56
CA MET A 828 -47.85 -22.56 5.88
C MET A 828 -47.50 -22.65 7.37
N VAL A 829 -46.92 -21.60 7.95
CA VAL A 829 -46.60 -21.52 9.39
C VAL A 829 -47.86 -21.59 10.26
N ARG A 830 -49.01 -21.12 9.75
CA ARG A 830 -50.32 -21.26 10.44
C ARG A 830 -50.95 -22.66 10.32
N GLY A 831 -50.38 -23.53 9.50
CA GLY A 831 -50.96 -24.85 9.21
C GLY A 831 -52.05 -24.86 8.12
N ASP A 832 -52.37 -23.73 7.48
CA ASP A 832 -53.26 -23.70 6.31
C ASP A 832 -52.48 -24.07 5.03
N LEU A 833 -52.20 -25.36 4.92
CA LEU A 833 -51.45 -25.92 3.80
C LEU A 833 -52.23 -25.88 2.48
N VAL A 834 -53.57 -25.74 2.52
CA VAL A 834 -54.42 -25.70 1.32
C VAL A 834 -54.28 -24.35 0.63
N THR A 835 -54.43 -23.25 1.37
CA THR A 835 -54.28 -21.90 0.83
C THR A 835 -52.84 -21.65 0.37
N SER A 836 -51.86 -22.08 1.18
CA SER A 836 -50.44 -22.00 0.83
C SER A 836 -50.13 -22.70 -0.50
N ARG A 837 -50.64 -23.93 -0.70
CA ARG A 837 -50.49 -24.67 -1.95
C ARG A 837 -51.10 -23.93 -3.15
N GLY A 838 -52.27 -23.31 -2.98
CA GLY A 838 -52.94 -22.55 -4.03
C GLY A 838 -52.11 -21.36 -4.51
N LEU A 839 -51.60 -20.58 -3.55
CA LEU A 839 -50.74 -19.41 -3.82
C LEU A 839 -49.43 -19.81 -4.50
N LEU A 840 -48.76 -20.88 -4.03
CA LEU A 840 -47.53 -21.38 -4.63
C LEU A 840 -47.74 -21.93 -6.04
N ALA A 841 -48.87 -22.60 -6.30
CA ALA A 841 -49.19 -23.09 -7.65
C ALA A 841 -49.38 -21.92 -8.64
N GLN A 842 -50.05 -20.84 -8.23
CA GLN A 842 -50.19 -19.64 -9.04
C GLN A 842 -48.84 -18.96 -9.29
N ALA A 843 -48.04 -18.76 -8.24
CA ALA A 843 -46.70 -18.17 -8.36
C ALA A 843 -45.79 -18.99 -9.29
N PHE A 844 -45.83 -20.32 -9.18
CA PHE A 844 -45.04 -21.23 -10.03
C PHE A 844 -45.48 -21.14 -11.50
N LEU A 845 -46.78 -21.11 -11.76
CA LEU A 845 -47.32 -20.99 -13.10
C LEU A 845 -46.92 -19.65 -13.75
N ILE A 846 -46.91 -18.57 -12.98
CA ILE A 846 -46.44 -17.26 -13.45
C ILE A 846 -44.97 -17.32 -13.83
N ALA A 847 -44.10 -17.81 -12.92
CA ALA A 847 -42.66 -17.90 -13.16
C ALA A 847 -42.33 -18.71 -14.43
N VAL A 848 -42.98 -19.87 -14.60
CA VAL A 848 -42.77 -20.73 -15.79
C VAL A 848 -43.26 -20.06 -17.08
N ARG A 849 -44.44 -19.41 -17.07
CA ARG A 849 -44.96 -18.72 -18.26
C ARG A 849 -44.11 -17.53 -18.69
N ARG A 850 -43.44 -16.89 -17.73
CA ARG A 850 -42.54 -15.75 -17.96
C ARG A 850 -41.10 -16.17 -18.26
N ALA A 851 -40.80 -17.47 -18.19
CA ALA A 851 -39.43 -18.00 -18.31
C ALA A 851 -38.43 -17.36 -17.32
N ASP A 852 -38.91 -16.93 -16.15
CA ASP A 852 -38.06 -16.38 -15.09
C ASP A 852 -37.52 -17.55 -14.25
N ALA A 853 -36.33 -18.03 -14.63
CA ALA A 853 -35.68 -19.16 -13.97
C ALA A 853 -35.34 -18.85 -12.50
N HIS A 854 -34.97 -17.61 -12.18
CA HIS A 854 -34.63 -17.21 -10.81
C HIS A 854 -35.86 -17.29 -9.90
N ARG A 855 -36.99 -16.74 -10.37
CA ARG A 855 -38.27 -16.81 -9.66
C ARG A 855 -38.78 -18.24 -9.57
N GLU A 856 -38.63 -19.02 -10.63
CA GLU A 856 -38.97 -20.44 -10.62
C GLU A 856 -38.22 -21.17 -9.49
N ALA A 857 -36.91 -20.94 -9.36
CA ALA A 857 -36.09 -21.53 -8.30
C ALA A 857 -36.54 -21.10 -6.90
N LYS A 858 -36.83 -19.80 -6.69
CA LYS A 858 -37.37 -19.30 -5.40
C LYS A 858 -38.70 -19.95 -5.04
N VAL A 859 -39.62 -20.08 -5.99
CA VAL A 859 -40.92 -20.72 -5.77
C VAL A 859 -40.74 -22.22 -5.52
N ARG A 860 -39.84 -22.90 -6.25
CA ARG A 860 -39.51 -24.32 -6.02
C ARG A 860 -38.98 -24.57 -4.62
N ARG A 861 -38.10 -23.71 -4.09
CA ARG A 861 -37.64 -23.78 -2.70
C ARG A 861 -38.82 -23.71 -1.73
N ARG A 862 -39.76 -22.78 -1.93
CA ARG A 862 -40.93 -22.65 -1.05
C ARG A 862 -41.94 -23.80 -1.22
N ILE A 863 -42.08 -24.37 -2.42
CA ILE A 863 -42.84 -25.61 -2.62
C ILE A 863 -42.19 -26.77 -1.87
N ALA A 864 -40.86 -26.85 -1.86
CA ALA A 864 -40.17 -27.88 -1.10
C ALA A 864 -40.40 -27.76 0.41
N ASP A 865 -40.38 -26.55 0.93
CA ASP A 865 -40.71 -26.22 2.33
C ASP A 865 -42.11 -26.73 2.70
N LEU A 866 -43.11 -26.45 1.83
CA LEU A 866 -44.45 -27.00 1.98
C LEU A 866 -44.48 -28.54 1.97
N ARG A 867 -43.59 -29.19 1.20
CA ARG A 867 -43.47 -30.66 1.20
C ARG A 867 -42.83 -31.19 2.48
N VAL A 868 -41.87 -30.49 3.06
CA VAL A 868 -41.28 -30.82 4.37
C VAL A 868 -42.39 -30.80 5.44
N HIS A 869 -43.20 -29.74 5.49
CA HIS A 869 -44.36 -29.66 6.41
C HIS A 869 -45.42 -30.76 6.20
N GLN A 870 -45.47 -31.36 5.00
CA GLN A 870 -46.36 -32.48 4.68
C GLN A 870 -45.74 -33.86 4.96
N GLY A 871 -44.49 -33.94 5.42
CA GLY A 871 -43.74 -35.20 5.56
C GLY A 871 -43.32 -35.83 4.22
N ARG A 872 -43.40 -35.09 3.11
CA ARG A 872 -43.09 -35.57 1.75
C ARG A 872 -41.64 -35.24 1.38
N HIS A 873 -40.68 -35.73 2.18
CA HIS A 873 -39.26 -35.37 2.09
C HIS A 873 -38.62 -35.70 0.73
N ASP A 874 -39.00 -36.80 0.09
CA ASP A 874 -38.52 -37.17 -1.25
C ASP A 874 -38.87 -36.13 -2.33
N GLU A 875 -40.06 -35.55 -2.23
CA GLU A 875 -40.48 -34.49 -3.15
C GLU A 875 -39.79 -33.17 -2.85
N ALA A 876 -39.58 -32.87 -1.57
CA ALA A 876 -38.82 -31.69 -1.14
C ALA A 876 -37.39 -31.72 -1.73
N VAL A 877 -36.66 -32.82 -1.54
CA VAL A 877 -35.30 -32.99 -2.07
C VAL A 877 -35.25 -32.81 -3.59
N ARG A 878 -36.22 -33.35 -4.34
CA ARG A 878 -36.28 -33.17 -5.81
C ARG A 878 -36.48 -31.71 -6.22
N GLN A 879 -37.33 -30.96 -5.52
CA GLN A 879 -37.57 -29.55 -5.82
C GLN A 879 -36.35 -28.69 -5.45
N LEU A 880 -35.72 -28.97 -4.30
CA LEU A 880 -34.54 -28.24 -3.84
C LEU A 880 -33.33 -28.44 -4.75
N ARG A 881 -33.08 -29.67 -5.23
CA ARG A 881 -32.01 -29.91 -6.21
C ARG A 881 -32.20 -29.15 -7.52
N LYS A 882 -33.45 -29.03 -7.99
CA LYS A 882 -33.77 -28.23 -9.19
C LYS A 882 -33.56 -26.74 -8.95
N ALA A 883 -34.01 -26.22 -7.80
CA ALA A 883 -33.78 -24.83 -7.43
C ALA A 883 -32.29 -24.51 -7.30
N LEU A 884 -31.53 -25.40 -6.63
CA LEU A 884 -30.10 -25.22 -6.40
C LEU A 884 -29.30 -25.21 -7.71
N ALA A 885 -29.63 -26.11 -8.66
CA ALA A 885 -28.97 -26.13 -9.97
C ALA A 885 -29.17 -24.81 -10.76
N ILE A 886 -30.32 -24.15 -10.60
CA ILE A 886 -30.58 -22.85 -11.23
C ILE A 886 -29.73 -21.76 -10.56
N PHE A 887 -29.76 -21.65 -9.23
CA PHE A 887 -28.97 -20.63 -8.51
C PHE A 887 -27.47 -20.79 -8.72
N ASP A 888 -26.95 -22.03 -8.68
CA ASP A 888 -25.54 -22.31 -8.95
C ASP A 888 -25.16 -21.95 -10.40
N GLY A 889 -26.05 -22.18 -11.37
CA GLY A 889 -25.83 -21.79 -12.77
C GLY A 889 -25.80 -20.27 -12.98
N MET A 890 -26.49 -19.50 -12.12
CA MET A 890 -26.52 -18.04 -12.14
C MET A 890 -25.38 -17.41 -11.31
N GLY A 891 -24.73 -18.19 -10.44
CA GLY A 891 -23.77 -17.67 -9.47
C GLY A 891 -24.41 -16.84 -8.34
N ASP A 892 -25.68 -17.11 -8.00
CA ASP A 892 -26.39 -16.48 -6.88
C ASP A 892 -26.13 -17.27 -5.59
N ASP A 893 -24.98 -16.98 -4.96
CA ASP A 893 -24.55 -17.65 -3.73
C ASP A 893 -25.52 -17.45 -2.56
N HIS A 894 -26.20 -16.29 -2.49
CA HIS A 894 -27.12 -15.95 -1.41
C HIS A 894 -28.38 -16.84 -1.45
N CYS A 895 -29.07 -16.92 -2.60
CA CYS A 895 -30.24 -17.79 -2.73
C CYS A 895 -29.87 -19.28 -2.67
N ALA A 896 -28.67 -19.63 -3.15
CA ALA A 896 -28.17 -20.99 -3.08
C ALA A 896 -27.92 -21.44 -1.62
N ALA A 897 -27.42 -20.56 -0.74
CA ALA A 897 -27.21 -20.86 0.68
C ALA A 897 -28.50 -21.23 1.42
N TYR A 898 -29.57 -20.43 1.26
CA TYR A 898 -30.88 -20.76 1.85
C TYR A 898 -31.49 -22.05 1.28
N THR A 899 -31.24 -22.34 -0.01
CA THR A 899 -31.68 -23.58 -0.63
C THR A 899 -30.91 -24.78 -0.06
N ARG A 900 -29.62 -24.61 0.23
CA ARG A 900 -28.78 -25.61 0.89
C ARG A 900 -29.21 -25.88 2.33
N ALA A 901 -29.53 -24.85 3.12
CA ALA A 901 -30.03 -25.02 4.50
C ALA A 901 -31.27 -25.94 4.54
N LEU A 902 -32.30 -25.61 3.75
CA LEU A 902 -33.53 -26.39 3.65
C LEU A 902 -33.31 -27.79 3.03
N LEU A 903 -32.37 -27.93 2.09
CA LEU A 903 -31.98 -29.24 1.54
C LEU A 903 -31.30 -30.12 2.59
N GLY A 904 -30.48 -29.52 3.45
CA GLY A 904 -29.87 -30.19 4.59
C GLY A 904 -30.92 -30.77 5.53
N GLN A 905 -31.92 -29.97 5.92
CA GLN A 905 -33.05 -30.42 6.73
C GLN A 905 -33.81 -31.56 6.03
N ALA A 906 -34.18 -31.41 4.76
CA ALA A 906 -34.92 -32.43 4.03
C ALA A 906 -34.15 -33.76 3.86
N LEU A 907 -32.82 -33.70 3.74
CA LEU A 907 -31.95 -34.89 3.68
C LEU A 907 -31.79 -35.56 5.06
N MET A 908 -31.75 -34.77 6.13
CA MET A 908 -31.73 -35.27 7.51
C MET A 908 -32.99 -36.09 7.80
N GLU A 909 -34.17 -35.55 7.51
CA GLU A 909 -35.47 -36.25 7.68
C GLU A 909 -35.57 -37.54 6.83
N ARG A 910 -34.77 -37.63 5.78
CA ARG A 910 -34.70 -38.81 4.90
C ARG A 910 -33.68 -39.86 5.37
N GLY A 911 -32.92 -39.58 6.43
CA GLY A 911 -31.85 -40.43 6.94
C GLY A 911 -30.52 -40.34 6.17
N GLU A 912 -30.34 -39.38 5.26
CA GLU A 912 -29.10 -39.20 4.48
C GLU A 912 -28.08 -38.32 5.22
N VAL A 913 -27.64 -38.79 6.38
CA VAL A 913 -26.81 -38.05 7.35
C VAL A 913 -25.57 -37.40 6.73
N ALA A 914 -24.79 -38.15 5.94
CA ALA A 914 -23.53 -37.64 5.37
C ALA A 914 -23.78 -36.52 4.35
N ALA A 915 -24.83 -36.64 3.53
CA ALA A 915 -25.19 -35.64 2.54
C ALA A 915 -25.76 -34.38 3.21
N ALA A 916 -26.64 -34.55 4.20
CA ALA A 916 -27.17 -33.45 5.01
C ALA A 916 -26.05 -32.64 5.67
N ARG A 917 -25.12 -33.33 6.35
CA ARG A 917 -23.98 -32.68 7.00
C ARG A 917 -23.14 -31.83 6.04
N LYS A 918 -22.80 -32.37 4.87
CA LYS A 918 -22.00 -31.65 3.87
C LYS A 918 -22.72 -30.37 3.41
N ILE A 919 -23.98 -30.49 3.01
CA ILE A 919 -24.75 -29.35 2.48
C ILE A 919 -24.98 -28.28 3.54
N LEU A 920 -25.21 -28.65 4.80
CA LEU A 920 -25.34 -27.69 5.91
C LEU A 920 -24.03 -26.95 6.20
N LEU A 921 -22.89 -27.63 6.13
CA LEU A 921 -21.57 -26.98 6.27
C LEU A 921 -21.30 -26.00 5.11
N ASP A 922 -21.63 -26.39 3.88
CA ASP A 922 -21.51 -25.51 2.71
C ASP A 922 -22.38 -24.25 2.88
N ALA A 923 -23.60 -24.37 3.43
CA ALA A 923 -24.48 -23.22 3.70
C ALA A 923 -23.92 -22.29 4.80
N ILE A 924 -23.35 -22.85 5.87
CA ILE A 924 -22.70 -22.08 6.95
C ILE A 924 -21.52 -21.27 6.40
N ASP A 925 -20.67 -21.89 5.57
CA ASP A 925 -19.49 -21.23 5.00
C ASP A 925 -19.88 -20.06 4.08
N ILE A 926 -20.88 -20.28 3.22
CA ILE A 926 -21.40 -19.23 2.34
C ILE A 926 -22.03 -18.09 3.17
N GLY A 927 -22.88 -18.41 4.15
CA GLY A 927 -23.50 -17.41 5.03
C GLY A 927 -22.46 -16.56 5.75
N HIS A 928 -21.45 -17.20 6.32
CA HIS A 928 -20.34 -16.53 7.00
C HIS A 928 -19.56 -15.58 6.07
N ARG A 929 -19.22 -16.04 4.86
CA ARG A 929 -18.50 -15.24 3.85
C ARG A 929 -19.31 -14.04 3.36
N LEU A 930 -20.63 -14.18 3.25
CA LEU A 930 -21.54 -13.10 2.84
C LEU A 930 -21.94 -12.18 4.00
N GLY A 931 -21.68 -12.58 5.25
CA GLY A 931 -22.15 -11.86 6.44
C GLY A 931 -23.65 -12.03 6.71
N ASP A 932 -24.31 -13.01 6.08
CA ASP A 932 -25.72 -13.33 6.26
C ASP A 932 -25.89 -14.24 7.48
N ARG A 933 -26.30 -13.65 8.60
CA ARG A 933 -26.39 -14.36 9.89
C ARG A 933 -27.63 -15.25 9.96
N SER A 934 -28.70 -14.85 9.29
CA SER A 934 -29.94 -15.63 9.22
C SER A 934 -29.71 -17.01 8.58
N VAL A 935 -29.03 -17.09 7.42
CA VAL A 935 -28.75 -18.39 6.78
C VAL A 935 -27.70 -19.20 7.54
N GLU A 936 -26.68 -18.54 8.12
CA GLU A 936 -25.69 -19.20 8.97
C GLU A 936 -26.36 -19.83 10.19
N GLY A 937 -27.26 -19.10 10.85
CA GLY A 937 -28.02 -19.54 12.01
C GLY A 937 -28.94 -20.72 11.69
N GLU A 938 -29.69 -20.65 10.60
CA GLU A 938 -30.60 -21.71 10.14
C GLU A 938 -29.85 -23.00 9.82
N ALA A 939 -28.79 -22.91 9.04
CA ALA A 939 -27.98 -24.08 8.69
C ALA A 939 -27.25 -24.67 9.91
N ALA A 940 -26.75 -23.83 10.83
CA ALA A 940 -26.14 -24.27 12.07
C ALA A 940 -27.15 -24.96 12.98
N GLN A 941 -28.38 -24.45 13.10
CA GLN A 941 -29.43 -25.08 13.90
C GLN A 941 -29.73 -26.49 13.38
N HIS A 942 -29.99 -26.64 12.08
CA HIS A 942 -30.25 -27.96 11.48
C HIS A 942 -29.05 -28.91 11.60
N LEU A 943 -27.82 -28.40 11.54
CA LEU A 943 -26.62 -29.22 11.75
C LEU A 943 -26.53 -29.69 13.22
N GLY A 944 -26.95 -28.85 14.16
CA GLY A 944 -27.09 -29.22 15.57
C GLY A 944 -28.11 -30.34 15.79
N GLU A 945 -29.31 -30.20 15.20
CA GLU A 945 -30.37 -31.22 15.20
C GLU A 945 -29.89 -32.55 14.58
N LEU A 946 -29.11 -32.48 13.49
CA LEU A 946 -28.49 -33.65 12.86
C LEU A 946 -27.48 -34.35 13.79
N TYR A 947 -26.68 -33.58 14.52
CA TYR A 947 -25.76 -34.17 15.50
C TYR A 947 -26.49 -34.77 16.70
N LEU A 948 -27.61 -34.20 17.14
CA LEU A 948 -28.46 -34.79 18.17
C LEU A 948 -29.04 -36.14 17.71
N SER A 949 -29.61 -36.20 16.50
CA SER A 949 -30.21 -37.44 15.97
C SER A 949 -29.20 -38.56 15.72
N THR A 950 -27.92 -38.24 15.56
CA THR A 950 -26.83 -39.20 15.34
C THR A 950 -26.01 -39.51 16.59
N GLY A 951 -26.35 -38.93 17.74
CA GLY A 951 -25.66 -39.16 19.02
C GLY A 951 -24.30 -38.48 19.16
N SER A 952 -23.96 -37.50 18.30
CA SER A 952 -22.69 -36.75 18.35
C SER A 952 -22.77 -35.54 19.28
N LEU A 953 -22.81 -35.78 20.58
CA LEU A 953 -23.27 -34.81 21.58
C LEU A 953 -22.39 -33.56 21.72
N ASP A 954 -21.06 -33.73 21.72
CA ASP A 954 -20.15 -32.58 21.78
C ASP A 954 -20.22 -31.69 20.54
N ASN A 955 -20.51 -32.29 19.38
CA ASN A 955 -20.74 -31.54 18.16
C ASN A 955 -22.08 -30.82 18.20
N ALA A 956 -23.14 -31.48 18.65
CA ALA A 956 -24.45 -30.87 18.83
C ALA A 956 -24.41 -29.66 19.75
N ARG A 957 -23.76 -29.79 20.93
CA ARG A 957 -23.59 -28.67 21.88
C ARG A 957 -22.89 -27.49 21.23
N ARG A 958 -21.69 -27.71 20.68
CA ARG A 958 -20.90 -26.63 20.04
C ARG A 958 -21.65 -25.94 18.91
N THR A 959 -22.35 -26.72 18.08
CA THR A 959 -23.07 -26.20 16.93
C THR A 959 -24.34 -25.45 17.35
N LEU A 960 -25.15 -25.96 18.29
CA LEU A 960 -26.36 -25.27 18.77
C LEU A 960 -26.04 -24.01 19.59
N GLU A 961 -24.95 -24.00 20.36
CA GLU A 961 -24.48 -22.78 21.03
C GLU A 961 -24.04 -21.72 20.03
N ARG A 962 -23.34 -22.12 18.96
CA ARG A 962 -23.00 -21.22 17.86
C ARG A 962 -24.27 -20.71 17.18
N ALA A 963 -25.21 -21.59 16.82
CA ALA A 963 -26.47 -21.21 16.21
C ALA A 963 -27.24 -20.21 17.07
N ALA A 964 -27.34 -20.43 18.39
CA ALA A 964 -28.00 -19.50 19.30
C ALA A 964 -27.33 -18.12 19.34
N ARG A 965 -25.99 -18.05 19.32
CA ARG A 965 -25.26 -16.78 19.25
C ARG A 965 -25.49 -16.05 17.92
N VAL A 966 -25.42 -16.79 16.81
CA VAL A 966 -25.64 -16.24 15.47
C VAL A 966 -27.07 -15.72 15.33
N TRP A 967 -28.08 -16.48 15.78
CA TRP A 967 -29.47 -16.04 15.80
C TRP A 967 -29.68 -14.79 16.65
N GLN A 968 -29.04 -14.70 17.81
CA GLN A 968 -29.09 -13.51 18.65
C GLN A 968 -28.46 -12.29 17.97
N GLN A 969 -27.35 -12.48 17.25
CA GLN A 969 -26.72 -11.43 16.44
C GLN A 969 -27.55 -11.03 15.21
N ALA A 970 -28.42 -11.91 14.72
CA ALA A 970 -29.41 -11.63 13.67
C ALA A 970 -30.72 -11.01 14.21
N GLY A 971 -30.84 -10.82 15.53
CA GLY A 971 -32.04 -10.30 16.18
C GLY A 971 -33.22 -11.28 16.26
N ASN A 972 -32.99 -12.58 16.05
CA ASN A 972 -34.02 -13.62 16.14
C ASN A 972 -33.96 -14.36 17.49
N ASP A 973 -34.52 -13.72 18.52
CA ASP A 973 -34.53 -14.26 19.88
C ASP A 973 -35.36 -15.55 20.02
N GLU A 974 -36.39 -15.73 19.20
CA GLU A 974 -37.23 -16.94 19.19
C GLU A 974 -36.42 -18.17 18.74
N ALA A 975 -35.69 -18.05 17.63
CA ALA A 975 -34.81 -19.11 17.13
C ALA A 975 -33.62 -19.37 18.07
N ALA A 976 -33.04 -18.31 18.65
CA ALA A 976 -32.01 -18.44 19.66
C ALA A 976 -32.51 -19.20 20.90
N ALA A 977 -33.75 -18.93 21.34
CA ALA A 977 -34.38 -19.64 22.44
C ALA A 977 -34.73 -21.11 22.09
N GLU A 978 -35.14 -21.40 20.86
CA GLU A 978 -35.34 -22.77 20.38
C GLU A 978 -34.03 -23.57 20.42
N CYS A 979 -32.92 -23.01 19.91
CA CYS A 979 -31.60 -23.65 19.97
C CYS A 979 -31.20 -24.00 21.42
N ARG A 980 -31.45 -23.07 22.37
CA ARG A 980 -31.20 -23.32 23.80
C ARG A 980 -32.14 -24.37 24.38
N ARG A 981 -33.41 -24.42 23.96
CA ARG A 981 -34.38 -25.44 24.38
C ARG A 981 -34.00 -26.84 23.88
N LEU A 982 -33.58 -26.96 22.61
CA LEU A 982 -33.08 -28.21 22.05
C LEU A 982 -31.88 -28.74 22.84
N LEU A 983 -30.95 -27.84 23.21
CA LEU A 983 -29.80 -28.19 24.04
C LEU A 983 -30.21 -28.64 25.46
N ALA A 984 -31.07 -27.87 26.13
CA ALA A 984 -31.50 -28.16 27.51
C ALA A 984 -32.34 -29.44 27.62
N GLY A 985 -33.25 -29.67 26.67
CA GLY A 985 -34.05 -30.90 26.62
C GLY A 985 -33.19 -32.15 26.46
N PHE A 986 -32.09 -32.02 25.72
CA PHE A 986 -31.13 -33.10 25.54
C PHE A 986 -30.26 -33.34 26.78
N GLU A 987 -29.73 -32.29 27.42
CA GLU A 987 -28.92 -32.43 28.64
C GLU A 987 -29.71 -33.04 29.80
N ALA A 988 -31.00 -32.73 29.91
CA ALA A 988 -31.90 -33.38 30.85
C ALA A 988 -32.12 -34.88 30.54
N GLY A 989 -32.19 -35.25 29.26
CA GLY A 989 -32.31 -36.65 28.82
C GLY A 989 -31.04 -37.47 29.04
N ALA A 990 -29.86 -36.88 28.81
CA ALA A 990 -28.57 -37.52 29.04
C ALA A 990 -28.23 -37.68 30.53
N ALA A 991 -28.79 -36.84 31.41
CA ALA A 991 -28.64 -36.97 32.87
C ALA A 991 -29.63 -37.97 33.50
N ALA A 992 -30.69 -38.35 32.79
CA ALA A 992 -31.74 -39.25 33.26
C ALA A 992 -31.60 -40.71 32.76
N GLY A 993 -30.70 -40.97 31.81
CA GLY A 993 -30.31 -42.30 31.34
C GLY A 993 -28.94 -42.69 31.89
#